data_AF-F0LJ76-F1
#
_entry.id   AF-F0LJ76-F1
#
_cell.length_a   1.000
_cell.length_b   1.000
_cell.length_c   1.000
_cell.angle_alpha   90.00
_cell.angle_beta   90.00
_cell.angle_gamma   90.00
#
_symmetry.space_group_name_H-M   'P 1'
#
loop_
_entity.id
_entity.type
_entity.pdbx_description
1 polymer ?
#
loop_
_entity_poly.entity_id
_entity_poly.type
_entity_poly.pdbx_seq_one_letter_code
_entity_poly.pdbx_strand_id
1 'polypeptide(L)'
;MILDTDYITKDGKPIIRIFKKENGEFKIELDRNFQPYIYALLESDDAIEEVKKITAKRGNKTVRVLKAEKVQKKFLGRPIEVWKLIFEHPQDVPAIREKIREHPKVIDIFEYDIPFAKRYLIDKGLIPMEGDEELKLLAFDIETFYHEGEQFGEGEIIMISYADENEAKVITWKKIDLPYVEVVSSEREMIKRFVQIIREKDPDVLITYNGDNFDLPYLIKRAQKLGLRLFISRDKENPEPKIQRMGDRFAVEIKGRIHFDLFPVVRRTINLPTYTLEAVYEAVLGKKKTKLEAAEITAIWESEEGMKELAKYSMEDAKATYELGREFFPMEAELARLIGQSVWDVSRSSTGNLVEWFLLRIAYQRNELAPNKPSDEEYQRRLRTTYLGGYVKEPERGLWENIVYLDFRCHPADTKVVVKGKGIVNISEVREGDYVLGINGWHKVLKVWEYDYDGELVNVNGLKCTPNHKLPVVTQKKRQTVIRDSYAKSMLTNKVKGRIIATHLFESIGEIEKRKSEFSEEFILKSELAGIILAEGHLLRKDIRYFDSSRRRHRVSHQYRVAITVNEDEKELIDRINYIFEKLFGCKPSIKRKKNSKALTLQCAKKSVYLEIENIMREIENLDAASVLRGFFEGDGTINTVRRTVVANQGTRNKKKIELVSKLLNKLGIRHSTYTYTDEKNGKRYTRYIIEIPWRGELVKFAILVGFISTRKKELLKQIIEQKEMYQIENSGFYRLNEIHATKEYYKGKVYDLTLDGAPYYFANGILTHNSLYPSIIITHNVSPDTLEREGCKNYDVAPIVGYKFCKDFKGFISSILEELIETRTKIKKEMKATIDPIKRKMLDYRQKAVKLLANSHYGYMGYPKARWYSKECAESVTAWGRTYIEMTIKEIEEKFGFKVLYADTDGLYATIPDADAETIKKKAKEFLKYINSKLPGLLELEYEGFYLRGFFVTKKRYAVIDEEGKITTRGLEVVRRDWSEIAKETQAKVLEAILKDGSVEKAVEIVKKVVEDLAKYKVPLEKLVIHEQITKSLDEYKATGPHVAVARRLKAKGIKVRPGMIISYIILKGDKKISDRAILLSEYDPKKHKYDPDYYIEHQVLPAVLRILEAFGYRKEDLRYQKTKQLGLGAWLNVKK
;
A
#
# COMPACT_ATOMS: atom_id res chain seq x y z
N MET A 1 -18.83 21.62 26.40
CA MET A 1 -18.01 21.03 25.31
C MET A 1 -17.20 22.09 24.57
N ILE A 2 -15.94 21.81 24.22
CA ILE A 2 -15.12 22.65 23.32
C ILE A 2 -15.36 22.21 21.86
N LEU A 3 -15.60 23.16 20.97
CA LEU A 3 -15.80 22.93 19.52
C LEU A 3 -14.49 23.10 18.73
N ASP A 4 -13.80 24.22 18.95
CA ASP A 4 -12.59 24.61 18.23
C ASP A 4 -11.77 25.65 19.03
N THR A 5 -10.52 25.91 18.62
CA THR A 5 -9.65 26.94 19.21
C THR A 5 -8.82 27.67 18.16
N ASP A 6 -8.70 29.01 18.29
CA ASP A 6 -7.77 29.80 17.50
C ASP A 6 -7.01 30.84 18.33
N TYR A 7 -6.33 31.78 17.67
CA TYR A 7 -5.86 33.00 18.32
C TYR A 7 -6.04 34.21 17.40
N ILE A 8 -6.23 35.37 18.01
CA ILE A 8 -6.15 36.69 17.37
C ILE A 8 -4.91 37.45 17.89
N THR A 9 -4.54 38.53 17.22
CA THR A 9 -3.48 39.44 17.68
C THR A 9 -4.10 40.79 18.02
N LYS A 10 -3.93 41.24 19.26
CA LYS A 10 -4.40 42.56 19.72
C LYS A 10 -3.27 43.26 20.47
N ASP A 11 -3.04 44.53 20.14
CA ASP A 11 -1.98 45.37 20.73
C ASP A 11 -0.59 44.70 20.67
N GLY A 12 -0.32 43.98 19.57
CA GLY A 12 0.91 43.22 19.32
C GLY A 12 1.01 41.86 20.02
N LYS A 13 0.11 41.54 20.96
CA LYS A 13 0.09 40.31 21.76
C LYS A 13 -0.90 39.28 21.22
N PRO A 14 -0.65 37.97 21.38
CA PRO A 14 -1.61 36.93 21.04
C PRO A 14 -2.71 36.83 22.11
N ILE A 15 -3.93 36.52 21.69
CA ILE A 15 -5.04 36.13 22.57
C ILE A 15 -5.63 34.84 22.01
N ILE A 16 -5.57 33.75 22.77
CA ILE A 16 -6.23 32.48 22.45
C ILE A 16 -7.75 32.69 22.57
N ARG A 17 -8.50 32.08 21.65
CA ARG A 17 -9.97 32.00 21.72
C ARG A 17 -10.41 30.55 21.74
N ILE A 18 -11.30 30.21 22.67
CA ILE A 18 -11.88 28.86 22.82
C ILE A 18 -13.35 28.95 22.46
N PHE A 19 -13.73 28.32 21.35
CA PHE A 19 -15.13 28.23 20.92
C PHE A 19 -15.80 27.06 21.64
N LYS A 20 -16.84 27.35 22.42
CA LYS A 20 -17.52 26.37 23.25
C LYS A 20 -19.03 26.31 22.97
N LYS A 21 -19.62 25.16 23.28
CA LYS A 21 -21.04 25.03 23.61
C LYS A 21 -21.18 24.52 25.04
N GLU A 22 -21.97 25.20 25.87
CA GLU A 22 -22.18 24.88 27.29
C GLU A 22 -23.65 25.08 27.64
N ASN A 23 -24.33 24.05 28.15
CA ASN A 23 -25.75 24.04 28.46
C ASN A 23 -26.63 24.47 27.27
N GLY A 24 -26.25 24.10 26.05
CA GLY A 24 -26.94 24.53 24.83
C GLY A 24 -26.48 25.90 24.27
N GLU A 25 -25.81 26.75 25.05
CA GLU A 25 -25.38 28.09 24.63
C GLU A 25 -23.99 28.10 23.96
N PHE A 26 -23.81 28.93 22.94
CA PHE A 26 -22.49 29.20 22.35
C PHE A 26 -21.73 30.29 23.12
N LYS A 27 -20.45 30.04 23.42
CA LYS A 27 -19.56 30.97 24.15
C LYS A 27 -18.16 31.04 23.53
N ILE A 28 -17.48 32.17 23.75
CA ILE A 28 -16.07 32.38 23.39
C ILE A 28 -15.30 32.76 24.66
N GLU A 29 -14.40 31.88 25.12
CA GLU A 29 -13.49 32.15 26.23
C GLU A 29 -12.15 32.67 25.70
N LEU A 30 -11.46 33.53 26.46
CA LEU A 30 -10.24 34.22 26.03
C LEU A 30 -9.08 34.03 27.04
N ASP A 31 -7.95 33.47 26.59
CA ASP A 31 -6.70 33.47 27.37
C ASP A 31 -5.68 34.43 26.73
N ARG A 32 -5.22 35.41 27.53
CA ARG A 32 -4.25 36.46 27.16
C ARG A 32 -2.84 36.22 27.71
N ASN A 33 -2.69 35.18 28.54
CA ASN A 33 -1.51 34.91 29.35
C ASN A 33 -0.69 33.73 28.80
N PHE A 34 -1.25 32.93 27.89
CA PHE A 34 -0.50 31.86 27.23
C PHE A 34 0.61 32.44 26.33
N GLN A 35 1.85 31.99 26.53
CA GLN A 35 3.02 32.49 25.82
C GLN A 35 3.62 31.43 24.88
N PRO A 36 4.01 31.79 23.65
CA PRO A 36 4.70 30.89 22.72
C PRO A 36 6.14 30.60 23.20
N TYR A 37 6.61 29.38 22.97
CA TYR A 37 7.95 28.96 23.33
C TYR A 37 8.52 27.93 22.34
N ILE A 38 9.83 27.76 22.39
CA ILE A 38 10.57 26.61 21.83
C ILE A 38 11.50 26.07 22.92
N TYR A 39 12.08 24.89 22.72
CA TYR A 39 13.22 24.45 23.54
C TYR A 39 14.52 24.57 22.75
N ALA A 40 15.63 24.85 23.42
CA ALA A 40 16.98 24.81 22.85
C ALA A 40 17.88 23.90 23.71
N LEU A 41 18.63 23.02 23.05
CA LEU A 41 19.70 22.26 23.67
C LEU A 41 21.01 23.02 23.46
N LEU A 42 21.77 23.26 24.54
CA LEU A 42 23.01 24.04 24.52
C LEU A 42 24.21 23.16 24.84
N GLU A 43 25.41 23.56 24.39
CA GLU A 43 26.66 22.89 24.77
C GLU A 43 27.03 23.09 26.25
N SER A 44 26.58 24.20 26.84
CA SER A 44 26.79 24.58 28.24
C SER A 44 25.70 25.57 28.68
N ASP A 45 25.42 25.67 29.98
CA ASP A 45 24.39 26.60 30.46
C ASP A 45 24.77 28.07 30.26
N ASP A 46 26.05 28.44 30.41
CA ASP A 46 26.55 29.81 30.23
C ASP A 46 26.25 30.40 28.84
N ALA A 47 26.11 29.53 27.83
CA ALA A 47 25.71 29.90 26.48
C ALA A 47 24.33 30.60 26.43
N ILE A 48 23.48 30.43 27.45
CA ILE A 48 22.16 31.08 27.50
C ILE A 48 22.26 32.62 27.47
N GLU A 49 23.33 33.20 28.02
CA GLU A 49 23.54 34.65 28.02
C GLU A 49 23.99 35.18 26.65
N GLU A 50 24.41 34.33 25.73
CA GLU A 50 24.58 34.68 24.31
C GLU A 50 23.25 34.47 23.56
N VAL A 51 22.60 33.33 23.76
CA VAL A 51 21.32 32.98 23.10
C VAL A 51 20.21 33.99 23.42
N LYS A 52 20.13 34.51 24.66
CA LYS A 52 19.19 35.58 25.06
C LYS A 52 19.42 36.91 24.32
N LYS A 53 20.63 37.15 23.79
CA LYS A 53 20.99 38.37 23.04
C LYS A 53 20.70 38.26 21.54
N ILE A 54 20.36 37.08 21.04
CA ILE A 54 19.99 36.88 19.62
C ILE A 54 18.73 37.69 19.29
N THR A 55 18.76 38.39 18.15
CA THR A 55 17.63 39.21 17.68
C THR A 55 17.31 39.00 16.21
N ALA A 56 16.04 39.17 15.87
CA ALA A 56 15.52 39.14 14.51
C ALA A 56 14.58 40.33 14.26
N LYS A 57 14.02 40.44 13.05
CA LYS A 57 13.00 41.42 12.70
C LYS A 57 11.73 40.71 12.20
N ARG A 58 10.57 41.13 12.70
CA ARG A 58 9.26 40.78 12.13
C ARG A 58 8.58 42.07 11.70
N GLY A 59 8.67 42.39 10.41
CA GLY A 59 8.41 43.74 9.92
C GLY A 59 9.30 44.75 10.65
N ASN A 60 8.69 45.82 11.19
CA ASN A 60 9.41 46.85 11.93
C ASN A 60 9.70 46.48 13.40
N LYS A 61 9.18 45.37 13.93
CA LYS A 61 9.41 44.95 15.32
C LYS A 61 10.70 44.12 15.45
N THR A 62 11.59 44.55 16.34
CA THR A 62 12.72 43.73 16.80
C THR A 62 12.21 42.59 17.67
N VAL A 63 12.53 41.36 17.28
CA VAL A 63 12.22 40.12 17.99
C VAL A 63 13.41 39.73 18.86
N ARG A 64 13.15 39.26 20.09
CA ARG A 64 14.12 38.77 21.08
C ARG A 64 13.50 37.65 21.91
N VAL A 65 14.33 36.87 22.60
CA VAL A 65 13.86 35.98 23.68
C VAL A 65 13.33 36.86 24.82
N LEU A 66 12.13 36.56 25.33
CA LEU A 66 11.48 37.30 26.42
C LEU A 66 11.90 36.75 27.80
N LYS A 67 11.96 35.43 27.93
CA LYS A 67 12.42 34.70 29.12
C LYS A 67 13.05 33.38 28.69
N ALA A 68 14.01 32.89 29.45
CA ALA A 68 14.55 31.53 29.32
C ALA A 68 14.37 30.79 30.65
N GLU A 69 13.97 29.52 30.58
CA GLU A 69 13.77 28.64 31.76
C GLU A 69 14.50 27.31 31.49
N LYS A 70 15.48 26.94 32.32
CA LYS A 70 16.10 25.61 32.24
C LYS A 70 15.09 24.57 32.75
N VAL A 71 14.83 23.52 31.98
CA VAL A 71 13.87 22.47 32.34
C VAL A 71 14.43 21.08 32.05
N GLN A 72 14.12 20.13 32.94
CA GLN A 72 14.40 18.72 32.72
C GLN A 72 13.29 18.09 31.88
N LYS A 73 13.70 17.32 30.87
CA LYS A 73 12.86 16.59 29.91
C LYS A 73 13.37 15.16 29.79
N LYS A 74 12.63 14.33 29.06
CA LYS A 74 13.18 13.13 28.42
C LYS A 74 13.22 13.35 26.92
N PHE A 75 14.26 12.85 26.25
CA PHE A 75 14.33 12.78 24.79
C PHE A 75 14.85 11.41 24.40
N LEU A 76 14.11 10.70 23.54
CA LEU A 76 14.33 9.29 23.23
C LEU A 76 14.56 8.43 24.50
N GLY A 77 13.75 8.66 25.54
CA GLY A 77 13.83 7.94 26.81
C GLY A 77 15.14 8.16 27.59
N ARG A 78 15.97 9.15 27.24
CA ARG A 78 17.12 9.61 28.06
C ARG A 78 16.73 10.92 28.75
N PRO A 79 17.01 11.10 30.06
CA PRO A 79 16.89 12.42 30.69
C PRO A 79 17.76 13.44 29.95
N ILE A 80 17.25 14.64 29.73
CA ILE A 80 17.94 15.74 29.06
C ILE A 80 17.55 17.06 29.71
N GLU A 81 18.48 18.00 29.81
CA GLU A 81 18.16 19.37 30.20
C GLU A 81 18.14 20.27 28.96
N VAL A 82 17.12 21.11 28.85
CA VAL A 82 16.95 22.05 27.74
C VAL A 82 16.45 23.39 28.24
N TRP A 83 16.78 24.46 27.54
CA TRP A 83 16.31 25.80 27.82
C TRP A 83 15.02 26.09 27.06
N LYS A 84 13.91 26.24 27.78
CA LYS A 84 12.63 26.71 27.25
C LYS A 84 12.74 28.22 26.99
N LEU A 85 12.84 28.60 25.72
CA LEU A 85 12.93 29.99 25.28
C LEU A 85 11.51 30.48 24.98
N ILE A 86 11.07 31.51 25.71
CA ILE A 86 9.72 32.07 25.64
C ILE A 86 9.77 33.38 24.83
N PHE A 87 8.75 33.62 24.01
CA PHE A 87 8.62 34.79 23.13
C PHE A 87 7.31 35.54 23.39
N GLU A 88 7.16 36.72 22.81
CA GLU A 88 5.98 37.57 23.03
C GLU A 88 4.79 37.17 22.12
N HIS A 89 5.05 36.76 20.88
CA HIS A 89 4.02 36.46 19.89
C HIS A 89 4.38 35.23 19.02
N PRO A 90 3.44 34.34 18.66
CA PRO A 90 3.77 33.08 17.98
C PRO A 90 4.42 33.23 16.60
N GLN A 91 4.25 34.38 15.93
CA GLN A 91 4.96 34.67 14.68
C GLN A 91 6.43 35.10 14.91
N ASP A 92 6.82 35.43 16.14
CA ASP A 92 8.20 35.74 16.48
C ASP A 92 9.10 34.50 16.33
N VAL A 93 8.56 33.31 16.67
CA VAL A 93 9.29 32.03 16.59
C VAL A 93 9.81 31.74 15.17
N PRO A 94 8.98 31.71 14.10
CA PRO A 94 9.48 31.59 12.72
C PRO A 94 10.49 32.67 12.29
N ALA A 95 10.46 33.87 12.89
CA ALA A 95 11.36 34.96 12.52
C ALA A 95 12.76 34.86 13.17
N ILE A 96 12.88 34.21 14.34
CA ILE A 96 14.14 34.13 15.09
C ILE A 96 14.74 32.73 15.20
N ARG A 97 13.94 31.66 15.07
CA ARG A 97 14.36 30.29 15.41
C ARG A 97 15.58 29.80 14.63
N GLU A 98 15.70 30.12 13.33
CA GLU A 98 16.84 29.64 12.54
C GLU A 98 18.14 30.35 12.98
N LYS A 99 18.09 31.63 13.36
CA LYS A 99 19.24 32.32 13.99
C LYS A 99 19.65 31.73 15.35
N ILE A 100 18.71 31.15 16.09
CA ILE A 100 19.00 30.45 17.34
C ILE A 100 19.70 29.12 17.02
N ARG A 101 19.21 28.37 16.02
CA ARG A 101 19.85 27.15 15.51
C ARG A 101 21.25 27.38 14.92
N GLU A 102 21.45 28.51 14.24
CA GLU A 102 22.72 28.92 13.62
C GLU A 102 23.78 29.37 14.66
N HIS A 103 23.40 29.53 15.93
CA HIS A 103 24.33 29.95 16.97
C HIS A 103 25.27 28.80 17.36
N PRO A 104 26.62 28.97 17.32
CA PRO A 104 27.55 27.85 17.49
C PRO A 104 27.37 27.00 18.75
N LYS A 105 26.93 27.60 19.87
CA LYS A 105 26.69 26.91 21.16
C LYS A 105 25.31 26.26 21.30
N VAL A 106 24.50 26.21 20.24
CA VAL A 106 23.18 25.58 20.20
C VAL A 106 23.26 24.30 19.38
N ILE A 107 22.89 23.16 19.99
CA ILE A 107 23.01 21.84 19.38
C ILE A 107 21.81 21.56 18.45
N ASP A 108 20.58 21.81 18.92
CA ASP A 108 19.37 21.97 18.09
C ASP A 108 18.27 22.68 18.91
N ILE A 109 17.20 23.07 18.22
CA ILE A 109 15.97 23.62 18.78
C ILE A 109 14.78 22.69 18.54
N PHE A 110 13.80 22.65 19.44
CA PHE A 110 12.70 21.69 19.41
C PHE A 110 11.33 22.36 19.54
N GLU A 111 10.30 21.69 19.01
CA GLU A 111 8.87 22.05 19.12
C GLU A 111 8.46 23.40 18.48
N TYR A 112 9.35 24.01 17.69
CA TYR A 112 9.24 25.33 17.05
C TYR A 112 8.22 25.47 15.90
N ASP A 113 7.51 24.40 15.55
CA ASP A 113 6.58 24.32 14.43
C ASP A 113 5.17 23.85 14.83
N ILE A 114 4.85 23.82 16.13
CA ILE A 114 3.52 23.47 16.64
C ILE A 114 2.60 24.72 16.55
N PRO A 115 1.44 24.66 15.86
CA PRO A 115 0.53 25.80 15.74
C PRO A 115 0.00 26.23 17.11
N PHE A 116 -0.01 27.55 17.38
CA PHE A 116 -0.21 28.11 18.72
C PHE A 116 -1.51 27.70 19.43
N ALA A 117 -2.64 27.61 18.71
CA ALA A 117 -3.89 27.13 19.31
C ALA A 117 -3.89 25.61 19.58
N LYS A 118 -3.17 24.82 18.79
CA LYS A 118 -2.98 23.37 19.03
C LYS A 118 -2.04 23.13 20.22
N ARG A 119 -0.98 23.93 20.32
CA ARG A 119 -0.10 24.02 21.50
C ARG A 119 -0.90 24.33 22.77
N TYR A 120 -1.86 25.26 22.69
CA TYR A 120 -2.73 25.59 23.83
C TYR A 120 -3.59 24.41 24.31
N LEU A 121 -4.26 23.71 23.38
CA LEU A 121 -5.04 22.49 23.72
C LEU A 121 -4.17 21.45 24.42
N ILE A 122 -2.97 21.19 23.89
CA ILE A 122 -2.00 20.25 24.48
C ILE A 122 -1.58 20.71 25.88
N ASP A 123 -1.18 21.98 26.03
CA ASP A 123 -0.54 22.48 27.26
C ASP A 123 -1.49 22.63 28.44
N LYS A 124 -2.76 22.96 28.15
CA LYS A 124 -3.84 23.04 29.12
C LYS A 124 -4.57 21.70 29.33
N GLY A 125 -4.21 20.65 28.59
CA GLY A 125 -4.86 19.33 28.66
C GLY A 125 -6.31 19.32 28.16
N LEU A 126 -6.71 20.30 27.33
CA LEU A 126 -8.10 20.50 26.90
C LEU A 126 -8.45 19.58 25.72
N ILE A 127 -9.59 18.88 25.83
CA ILE A 127 -10.06 17.93 24.83
C ILE A 127 -11.30 18.49 24.09
N PRO A 128 -11.19 18.78 22.78
CA PRO A 128 -12.35 19.09 21.95
C PRO A 128 -13.35 17.92 21.91
N MET A 129 -14.63 18.26 21.72
CA MET A 129 -15.75 17.31 21.69
C MET A 129 -15.99 16.54 23.00
N GLU A 130 -15.46 16.99 24.14
CA GLU A 130 -15.71 16.38 25.46
C GLU A 130 -16.99 16.91 26.16
N GLY A 131 -17.66 16.01 26.91
CA GLY A 131 -19.03 16.15 27.40
C GLY A 131 -20.04 15.46 26.48
N ASP A 132 -21.33 15.63 26.76
CA ASP A 132 -22.44 15.03 25.99
C ASP A 132 -23.42 16.13 25.49
N GLU A 133 -22.88 17.30 25.14
CA GLU A 133 -23.63 18.45 24.59
C GLU A 133 -24.18 18.12 23.18
N GLU A 134 -25.50 18.25 23.02
CA GLU A 134 -26.14 18.10 21.71
C GLU A 134 -25.79 19.28 20.78
N LEU A 135 -25.46 18.98 19.52
CA LEU A 135 -25.11 19.97 18.51
C LEU A 135 -26.20 20.11 17.46
N LYS A 136 -26.50 21.34 17.07
CA LYS A 136 -27.39 21.64 15.94
C LYS A 136 -26.64 21.41 14.63
N LEU A 137 -27.11 20.48 13.81
CA LEU A 137 -26.56 20.17 12.48
C LEU A 137 -27.46 20.81 11.41
N LEU A 138 -26.85 21.48 10.42
CA LEU A 138 -27.52 21.96 9.21
C LEU A 138 -26.66 21.60 8.00
N ALA A 139 -27.22 20.86 7.04
CA ALA A 139 -26.61 20.66 5.74
C ALA A 139 -27.07 21.74 4.74
N PHE A 140 -26.23 22.02 3.75
CA PHE A 140 -26.62 22.80 2.57
C PHE A 140 -25.83 22.37 1.33
N ASP A 141 -26.37 22.71 0.17
CA ASP A 141 -25.83 22.44 -1.16
C ASP A 141 -26.25 23.58 -2.13
N ILE A 142 -25.61 23.74 -3.29
CA ILE A 142 -25.92 24.82 -4.25
C ILE A 142 -25.99 24.33 -5.71
N GLU A 143 -26.99 24.83 -6.44
CA GLU A 143 -27.07 24.66 -7.89
C GLU A 143 -26.55 25.91 -8.60
N THR A 144 -25.78 25.71 -9.66
CA THR A 144 -25.16 26.81 -10.41
C THR A 144 -25.42 26.70 -11.91
N PHE A 145 -25.82 27.80 -12.53
CA PHE A 145 -25.81 27.96 -13.98
C PHE A 145 -24.37 27.81 -14.52
N TYR A 146 -24.18 27.06 -15.61
CA TYR A 146 -22.85 26.71 -16.10
C TYR A 146 -22.79 26.46 -17.62
N HIS A 147 -21.88 27.14 -18.30
CA HIS A 147 -21.52 26.84 -19.70
C HIS A 147 -20.09 26.29 -19.84
N GLU A 148 -19.85 25.36 -20.78
CA GLU A 148 -18.50 24.77 -21.00
C GLU A 148 -17.50 25.82 -21.49
N GLY A 149 -16.61 26.25 -20.59
CA GLY A 149 -15.54 27.22 -20.87
C GLY A 149 -15.49 28.40 -19.90
N GLU A 150 -16.56 28.62 -19.12
CA GLU A 150 -16.63 29.70 -18.12
C GLU A 150 -15.57 29.58 -17.01
N GLN A 151 -15.25 30.71 -16.39
CA GLN A 151 -14.44 30.75 -15.19
C GLN A 151 -15.26 30.30 -13.97
N PHE A 152 -14.63 29.59 -13.03
CA PHE A 152 -15.26 29.21 -11.76
C PHE A 152 -15.93 30.41 -11.07
N GLY A 153 -17.24 30.34 -10.80
CA GLY A 153 -18.04 31.42 -10.21
C GLY A 153 -18.37 32.58 -11.17
N GLU A 154 -18.41 32.34 -12.47
CA GLU A 154 -18.83 33.31 -13.51
C GLU A 154 -20.35 33.25 -13.77
N GLY A 155 -20.90 32.05 -13.98
CA GLY A 155 -22.33 31.75 -13.92
C GLY A 155 -22.95 32.01 -12.55
N GLU A 156 -24.28 31.95 -12.46
CA GLU A 156 -25.06 32.38 -11.29
C GLU A 156 -25.45 31.19 -10.40
N ILE A 157 -25.60 31.41 -9.10
CA ILE A 157 -26.29 30.44 -8.24
C ILE A 157 -27.79 30.55 -8.55
N ILE A 158 -28.41 29.42 -8.86
CA ILE A 158 -29.81 29.34 -9.28
C ILE A 158 -30.70 28.74 -8.19
N MET A 159 -30.13 27.90 -7.32
CA MET A 159 -30.78 27.39 -6.10
C MET A 159 -29.76 27.26 -4.96
N ILE A 160 -30.22 27.46 -3.73
CA ILE A 160 -29.51 27.06 -2.51
C ILE A 160 -30.46 26.18 -1.71
N SER A 161 -30.08 24.93 -1.47
CA SER A 161 -30.86 24.00 -0.67
C SER A 161 -30.25 23.81 0.72
N TYR A 162 -31.09 23.49 1.71
CA TYR A 162 -30.65 23.18 3.07
C TYR A 162 -31.54 22.13 3.72
N ALA A 163 -30.97 21.38 4.67
CA ALA A 163 -31.71 20.36 5.42
C ALA A 163 -31.20 20.21 6.85
N ASP A 164 -32.14 20.02 7.78
CA ASP A 164 -31.89 19.66 9.18
C ASP A 164 -32.78 18.47 9.61
N GLU A 165 -32.94 18.26 10.91
CA GLU A 165 -33.78 17.17 11.47
C GLU A 165 -35.28 17.32 11.21
N ASN A 166 -35.77 18.53 10.95
CA ASN A 166 -37.18 18.88 10.83
C ASN A 166 -37.60 19.09 9.37
N GLU A 167 -36.74 19.73 8.57
CA GLU A 167 -37.09 20.14 7.20
C GLU A 167 -35.94 20.02 6.20
N ALA A 168 -36.30 19.90 4.92
CA ALA A 168 -35.42 20.11 3.78
C ALA A 168 -36.12 21.08 2.82
N LYS A 169 -35.43 22.15 2.42
CA LYS A 169 -35.97 23.29 1.66
C LYS A 169 -35.00 23.79 0.60
N VAL A 170 -35.53 24.54 -0.36
CA VAL A 170 -34.77 25.18 -1.45
C VAL A 170 -35.14 26.64 -1.50
N ILE A 171 -34.16 27.51 -1.68
CA ILE A 171 -34.33 28.93 -1.99
C ILE A 171 -33.96 29.10 -3.48
N THR A 172 -34.77 29.82 -4.25
CA THR A 172 -34.50 30.11 -5.67
C THR A 172 -35.10 31.45 -6.08
N TRP A 173 -34.73 31.96 -7.26
CA TRP A 173 -35.22 33.25 -7.78
C TRP A 173 -36.05 33.16 -9.07
N LYS A 174 -36.36 31.94 -9.53
CA LYS A 174 -37.42 31.69 -10.54
C LYS A 174 -38.66 31.11 -9.86
N LYS A 175 -39.84 31.29 -10.49
CA LYS A 175 -41.12 30.86 -9.91
C LYS A 175 -41.28 29.33 -9.97
N ILE A 176 -41.23 28.67 -8.82
CA ILE A 176 -41.49 27.23 -8.70
C ILE A 176 -42.56 26.99 -7.62
N ASP A 177 -43.66 26.38 -8.02
CA ASP A 177 -44.80 26.06 -7.15
C ASP A 177 -44.61 24.69 -6.48
N LEU A 178 -43.95 24.69 -5.32
CA LEU A 178 -43.69 23.51 -4.49
C LEU A 178 -43.61 23.93 -3.00
N PRO A 179 -44.16 23.16 -2.04
CA PRO A 179 -44.31 23.58 -0.65
C PRO A 179 -42.99 23.69 0.14
N TYR A 180 -41.88 23.21 -0.42
CA TYR A 180 -40.53 23.30 0.17
C TYR A 180 -39.62 24.30 -0.57
N VAL A 181 -40.17 25.11 -1.48
CA VAL A 181 -39.41 26.10 -2.25
C VAL A 181 -39.78 27.53 -1.82
N GLU A 182 -38.79 28.29 -1.38
CA GLU A 182 -38.89 29.71 -1.06
C GLU A 182 -38.42 30.53 -2.27
N VAL A 183 -39.34 31.21 -2.96
CA VAL A 183 -39.04 32.04 -4.14
C VAL A 183 -38.74 33.48 -3.71
N VAL A 184 -37.57 33.98 -4.07
CA VAL A 184 -37.11 35.37 -3.84
C VAL A 184 -36.89 36.12 -5.16
N SER A 185 -36.54 37.41 -5.10
CA SER A 185 -36.49 38.27 -6.30
C SER A 185 -35.19 38.21 -7.11
N SER A 186 -34.11 37.63 -6.59
CA SER A 186 -32.81 37.52 -7.29
C SER A 186 -31.83 36.59 -6.55
N GLU A 187 -30.74 36.19 -7.21
CA GLU A 187 -29.59 35.53 -6.57
C GLU A 187 -29.07 36.32 -5.36
N ARG A 188 -29.08 37.66 -5.43
CA ARG A 188 -28.64 38.55 -4.35
C ARG A 188 -29.50 38.39 -3.09
N GLU A 189 -30.81 38.37 -3.24
CA GLU A 189 -31.72 38.13 -2.11
C GLU A 189 -31.70 36.65 -1.66
N MET A 190 -31.41 35.70 -2.56
CA MET A 190 -31.25 34.29 -2.23
C MET A 190 -30.04 34.05 -1.30
N ILE A 191 -28.88 34.62 -1.63
CA ILE A 191 -27.66 34.52 -0.80
C ILE A 191 -27.88 35.23 0.55
N LYS A 192 -28.54 36.40 0.57
CA LYS A 192 -28.93 37.08 1.82
C LYS A 192 -29.84 36.20 2.69
N ARG A 193 -30.86 35.59 2.10
CA ARG A 193 -31.84 34.76 2.82
C ARG A 193 -31.19 33.50 3.38
N PHE A 194 -30.25 32.89 2.66
CA PHE A 194 -29.43 31.80 3.18
C PHE A 194 -28.57 32.23 4.39
N VAL A 195 -27.92 33.41 4.33
CA VAL A 195 -27.18 33.98 5.48
C VAL A 195 -28.11 34.24 6.68
N GLN A 196 -29.34 34.69 6.42
CA GLN A 196 -30.37 34.87 7.45
C GLN A 196 -30.78 33.53 8.09
N ILE A 197 -31.03 32.49 7.30
CA ILE A 197 -31.42 31.15 7.80
C ILE A 197 -30.34 30.53 8.68
N ILE A 198 -29.05 30.68 8.33
CA ILE A 198 -27.94 30.24 9.18
C ILE A 198 -27.92 31.00 10.53
N ARG A 199 -28.35 32.26 10.56
CA ARG A 199 -28.46 33.05 11.80
C ARG A 199 -29.70 32.72 12.62
N GLU A 200 -30.81 32.38 11.97
CA GLU A 200 -32.08 31.99 12.60
C GLU A 200 -32.00 30.61 13.25
N LYS A 201 -31.46 29.60 12.54
CA LYS A 201 -31.27 28.24 13.08
C LYS A 201 -30.08 28.13 14.05
N ASP A 202 -29.07 28.98 13.83
CA ASP A 202 -27.77 29.02 14.51
C ASP A 202 -27.11 27.63 14.70
N PRO A 203 -26.76 26.93 13.60
CA PRO A 203 -26.21 25.58 13.66
C PRO A 203 -24.76 25.56 14.18
N ASP A 204 -24.45 24.61 15.04
CA ASP A 204 -23.08 24.37 15.52
C ASP A 204 -22.22 23.69 14.47
N VAL A 205 -22.84 22.86 13.62
CA VAL A 205 -22.20 22.12 12.53
C VAL A 205 -22.87 22.48 11.20
N LEU A 206 -22.08 22.99 10.26
CA LEU A 206 -22.49 23.21 8.87
C LEU A 206 -21.91 22.08 8.02
N ILE A 207 -22.77 21.30 7.38
CA ILE A 207 -22.42 20.08 6.64
C ILE A 207 -22.51 20.35 5.14
N THR A 208 -21.51 19.89 4.39
CA THR A 208 -21.46 20.00 2.91
C THR A 208 -20.92 18.71 2.30
N TYR A 209 -21.08 18.55 0.98
CA TYR A 209 -20.42 17.48 0.23
C TYR A 209 -19.46 18.07 -0.82
N ASN A 210 -18.17 18.17 -0.47
CA ASN A 210 -17.12 18.88 -1.22
C ASN A 210 -17.17 20.42 -1.15
N GLY A 211 -17.92 20.98 -0.18
CA GLY A 211 -18.03 22.43 0.04
C GLY A 211 -16.74 23.15 0.43
N ASP A 212 -15.69 22.43 0.83
CA ASP A 212 -14.33 22.99 0.94
C ASP A 212 -13.76 23.49 -0.41
N ASN A 213 -14.23 22.92 -1.53
CA ASN A 213 -13.64 23.10 -2.86
C ASN A 213 -14.66 23.49 -3.96
N PHE A 214 -15.97 23.47 -3.67
CA PHE A 214 -17.03 23.97 -4.56
C PHE A 214 -17.89 25.05 -3.87
N ASP A 215 -18.81 24.65 -2.99
CA ASP A 215 -19.94 25.45 -2.51
C ASP A 215 -19.53 26.78 -1.86
N LEU A 216 -18.73 26.73 -0.79
CA LEU A 216 -18.32 27.93 -0.08
C LEU A 216 -17.41 28.83 -0.93
N PRO A 217 -16.40 28.31 -1.67
CA PRO A 217 -15.67 29.12 -2.65
C PRO A 217 -16.54 29.79 -3.72
N TYR A 218 -17.62 29.14 -4.19
CA TYR A 218 -18.53 29.70 -5.19
C TYR A 218 -19.43 30.78 -4.57
N LEU A 219 -20.06 30.49 -3.43
CA LEU A 219 -20.85 31.43 -2.62
C LEU A 219 -20.06 32.69 -2.27
N ILE A 220 -18.79 32.55 -1.87
CA ILE A 220 -17.91 33.69 -1.56
C ILE A 220 -17.67 34.54 -2.82
N LYS A 221 -17.34 33.93 -3.97
CA LYS A 221 -17.10 34.68 -5.21
C LYS A 221 -18.38 35.36 -5.74
N ARG A 222 -19.55 34.71 -5.67
CA ARG A 222 -20.82 35.31 -6.09
C ARG A 222 -21.29 36.40 -5.13
N ALA A 223 -21.16 36.22 -3.82
CA ALA A 223 -21.39 37.29 -2.85
C ALA A 223 -20.53 38.53 -3.17
N GLN A 224 -19.23 38.35 -3.44
CA GLN A 224 -18.34 39.44 -3.86
C GLN A 224 -18.79 40.12 -5.16
N LYS A 225 -19.17 39.34 -6.20
CA LYS A 225 -19.69 39.86 -7.49
C LYS A 225 -21.01 40.66 -7.32
N LEU A 226 -21.83 40.34 -6.32
CA LEU A 226 -23.13 40.97 -6.03
C LEU A 226 -23.08 42.11 -4.98
N GLY A 227 -21.89 42.49 -4.51
CA GLY A 227 -21.73 43.49 -3.45
C GLY A 227 -22.33 43.03 -2.10
N LEU A 228 -22.21 41.74 -1.79
CA LEU A 228 -22.59 41.11 -0.52
C LEU A 228 -21.36 40.63 0.25
N ARG A 229 -21.54 40.36 1.55
CA ARG A 229 -20.54 39.73 2.41
C ARG A 229 -21.18 38.54 3.12
N LEU A 230 -20.53 37.38 3.10
CA LEU A 230 -21.12 36.09 3.50
C LEU A 230 -21.03 35.90 5.03
N PHE A 231 -21.79 36.69 5.79
CA PHE A 231 -21.67 36.80 7.25
C PHE A 231 -22.31 35.63 8.04
N ILE A 232 -21.75 34.43 7.87
CA ILE A 232 -22.26 33.16 8.45
C ILE A 232 -21.48 32.65 9.68
N SER A 233 -20.36 33.27 10.03
CA SER A 233 -19.61 32.95 11.27
C SER A 233 -20.29 33.52 12.52
N ARG A 234 -20.05 32.90 13.69
CA ARG A 234 -20.39 33.47 15.01
C ARG A 234 -19.34 34.49 15.53
N ASP A 235 -18.18 34.60 14.88
CA ASP A 235 -17.15 35.60 15.21
C ASP A 235 -17.58 36.98 14.68
N LYS A 236 -17.88 37.92 15.59
CA LYS A 236 -18.29 39.28 15.22
C LYS A 236 -17.15 40.14 14.66
N GLU A 237 -15.90 39.81 14.94
CA GLU A 237 -14.72 40.51 14.40
C GLU A 237 -14.35 39.99 13.00
N ASN A 238 -14.54 38.68 12.75
CA ASN A 238 -14.26 38.03 11.47
C ASN A 238 -15.48 37.22 10.96
N PRO A 239 -16.57 37.90 10.56
CA PRO A 239 -17.86 37.24 10.28
C PRO A 239 -17.91 36.39 8.99
N GLU A 240 -16.90 36.47 8.13
CA GLU A 240 -16.84 35.76 6.83
C GLU A 240 -16.03 34.46 6.92
N PRO A 241 -16.42 33.40 6.16
CA PRO A 241 -15.65 32.17 6.07
C PRO A 241 -14.23 32.39 5.53
N LYS A 242 -13.28 31.65 6.09
CA LYS A 242 -11.87 31.71 5.74
C LYS A 242 -11.48 30.52 4.89
N ILE A 243 -11.16 30.77 3.63
CA ILE A 243 -10.55 29.76 2.75
C ILE A 243 -9.09 29.58 3.18
N GLN A 244 -8.71 28.36 3.57
CA GLN A 244 -7.35 27.93 3.87
C GLN A 244 -6.84 26.99 2.76
N ARG A 245 -5.51 26.96 2.54
CA ARG A 245 -4.87 26.01 1.61
C ARG A 245 -4.33 24.81 2.38
N MET A 246 -4.82 23.61 2.07
CA MET A 246 -4.34 22.34 2.62
C MET A 246 -3.67 21.51 1.51
N GLY A 247 -2.37 21.76 1.31
CA GLY A 247 -1.59 21.15 0.23
C GLY A 247 -2.07 21.64 -1.15
N ASP A 248 -2.62 20.74 -1.96
CA ASP A 248 -3.15 21.05 -3.30
C ASP A 248 -4.67 21.29 -3.32
N ARG A 249 -5.33 21.22 -2.16
CA ARG A 249 -6.76 21.50 -1.99
C ARG A 249 -6.98 22.76 -1.15
N PHE A 250 -8.21 23.24 -1.16
CA PHE A 250 -8.70 24.19 -0.18
C PHE A 250 -9.46 23.46 0.94
N ALA A 251 -9.60 24.15 2.06
CA ALA A 251 -10.51 23.85 3.14
C ALA A 251 -11.13 25.16 3.63
N VAL A 252 -12.42 25.18 3.97
CA VAL A 252 -13.09 26.41 4.44
C VAL A 252 -13.43 26.28 5.91
N GLU A 253 -13.13 27.35 6.66
CA GLU A 253 -13.31 27.47 8.11
C GLU A 253 -14.36 28.56 8.40
N ILE A 254 -15.28 28.29 9.34
CA ILE A 254 -16.38 29.20 9.71
C ILE A 254 -16.31 29.39 11.23
N LYS A 255 -15.73 30.50 11.71
CA LYS A 255 -15.40 30.64 13.15
C LYS A 255 -16.63 30.52 14.06
N GLY A 256 -16.46 29.83 15.19
CA GLY A 256 -17.54 29.49 16.11
C GLY A 256 -18.55 28.44 15.62
N ARG A 257 -18.31 27.81 14.46
CA ARG A 257 -19.04 26.66 13.93
C ARG A 257 -18.05 25.59 13.44
N ILE A 258 -18.49 24.35 13.30
CA ILE A 258 -17.72 23.27 12.68
C ILE A 258 -18.18 23.13 11.23
N HIS A 259 -17.37 23.55 10.26
CA HIS A 259 -17.61 23.18 8.86
C HIS A 259 -17.17 21.73 8.62
N PHE A 260 -18.14 20.84 8.44
CA PHE A 260 -17.96 19.40 8.27
C PHE A 260 -18.22 19.01 6.81
N ASP A 261 -17.18 19.10 5.98
CA ASP A 261 -17.22 18.57 4.62
C ASP A 261 -17.12 17.04 4.67
N LEU A 262 -18.13 16.35 4.14
CA LEU A 262 -18.20 14.90 4.09
C LEU A 262 -17.20 14.28 3.10
N PHE A 263 -16.82 14.98 2.04
CA PHE A 263 -16.00 14.43 0.96
C PHE A 263 -14.61 13.93 1.42
N PRO A 264 -13.82 14.64 2.26
CA PRO A 264 -12.59 14.09 2.83
C PRO A 264 -12.83 12.89 3.75
N VAL A 265 -13.89 12.91 4.57
CA VAL A 265 -14.25 11.84 5.52
C VAL A 265 -14.62 10.55 4.77
N VAL A 266 -15.56 10.65 3.82
CA VAL A 266 -16.01 9.50 3.00
C VAL A 266 -14.85 8.91 2.20
N ARG A 267 -13.97 9.74 1.61
CA ARG A 267 -12.77 9.26 0.91
C ARG A 267 -11.73 8.58 1.81
N ARG A 268 -11.74 8.83 3.12
CA ARG A 268 -10.88 8.15 4.09
C ARG A 268 -11.50 6.84 4.57
N THR A 269 -12.83 6.81 4.70
CA THR A 269 -13.56 5.72 5.37
C THR A 269 -14.10 4.65 4.41
N ILE A 270 -14.45 4.99 3.17
CA ILE A 270 -15.08 4.07 2.20
C ILE A 270 -14.31 4.08 0.88
N ASN A 271 -14.18 2.91 0.23
CA ASN A 271 -13.48 2.74 -1.04
C ASN A 271 -14.44 2.36 -2.17
N LEU A 272 -15.04 3.40 -2.78
CA LEU A 272 -15.97 3.36 -3.90
C LEU A 272 -15.27 3.65 -5.26
N PRO A 273 -15.93 3.38 -6.41
CA PRO A 273 -15.41 3.72 -7.73
C PRO A 273 -15.47 5.23 -7.97
N THR A 274 -16.67 5.79 -7.88
CA THR A 274 -17.00 7.22 -7.87
C THR A 274 -17.27 7.68 -6.44
N TYR A 275 -17.18 8.99 -6.22
CA TYR A 275 -17.51 9.65 -4.95
C TYR A 275 -18.46 10.82 -5.26
N THR A 276 -19.48 10.55 -6.07
CA THR A 276 -20.64 11.44 -6.23
C THR A 276 -21.60 11.17 -5.08
N LEU A 277 -22.48 12.12 -4.75
CA LEU A 277 -23.32 12.05 -3.55
C LEU A 277 -24.28 10.84 -3.60
N GLU A 278 -24.85 10.54 -4.76
CA GLU A 278 -25.76 9.40 -4.97
C GLU A 278 -25.03 8.06 -4.78
N ALA A 279 -23.81 7.93 -5.31
CA ALA A 279 -23.00 6.72 -5.17
C ALA A 279 -22.58 6.44 -3.71
N VAL A 280 -22.43 7.50 -2.90
CA VAL A 280 -22.18 7.40 -1.46
C VAL A 280 -23.48 7.09 -0.70
N TYR A 281 -24.57 7.76 -1.03
CA TYR A 281 -25.89 7.60 -0.43
C TYR A 281 -26.42 6.17 -0.60
N GLU A 282 -26.30 5.58 -1.80
CA GLU A 282 -26.64 4.17 -2.04
C GLU A 282 -25.70 3.21 -1.28
N ALA A 283 -24.39 3.49 -1.27
CA ALA A 283 -23.41 2.61 -0.63
C ALA A 283 -23.43 2.64 0.91
N VAL A 284 -23.92 3.73 1.53
CA VAL A 284 -23.98 3.90 2.99
C VAL A 284 -25.38 3.59 3.54
N LEU A 285 -26.43 4.11 2.89
CA LEU A 285 -27.81 4.07 3.40
C LEU A 285 -28.74 3.16 2.57
N GLY A 286 -28.27 2.57 1.47
CA GLY A 286 -29.08 1.71 0.59
C GLY A 286 -30.15 2.47 -0.22
N LYS A 287 -30.17 3.80 -0.12
CA LYS A 287 -31.13 4.68 -0.80
C LYS A 287 -30.57 5.12 -2.15
N LYS A 288 -31.38 5.01 -3.20
CA LYS A 288 -31.05 5.60 -4.51
C LYS A 288 -31.47 7.06 -4.55
N LYS A 289 -30.71 7.87 -5.28
CA LYS A 289 -31.01 9.26 -5.64
C LYS A 289 -30.84 9.42 -7.15
N THR A 290 -31.70 10.21 -7.78
CA THR A 290 -31.54 10.58 -9.20
C THR A 290 -30.44 11.63 -9.34
N LYS A 291 -29.63 11.50 -10.40
CA LYS A 291 -28.64 12.50 -10.76
C LYS A 291 -29.10 13.32 -11.96
N LEU A 292 -28.91 14.64 -11.91
CA LEU A 292 -28.89 15.52 -13.07
C LEU A 292 -27.43 15.91 -13.38
N GLU A 293 -27.07 16.01 -14.66
CA GLU A 293 -25.80 16.56 -15.10
C GLU A 293 -25.91 18.09 -15.29
N ALA A 294 -24.80 18.82 -15.15
CA ALA A 294 -24.79 20.29 -15.21
C ALA A 294 -25.37 20.89 -16.51
N ALA A 295 -25.32 20.15 -17.62
CA ALA A 295 -25.94 20.54 -18.88
C ALA A 295 -27.48 20.42 -18.86
N GLU A 296 -28.03 19.42 -18.15
CA GLU A 296 -29.48 19.25 -17.96
C GLU A 296 -30.01 20.33 -17.00
N ILE A 297 -29.28 20.60 -15.92
CA ILE A 297 -29.57 21.70 -14.97
C ILE A 297 -29.63 23.04 -15.71
N THR A 298 -28.65 23.32 -16.57
CA THR A 298 -28.59 24.55 -17.39
C THR A 298 -29.75 24.60 -18.38
N ALA A 299 -30.03 23.52 -19.11
CA ALA A 299 -31.13 23.48 -20.08
C ALA A 299 -32.52 23.67 -19.42
N ILE A 300 -32.77 23.04 -18.27
CA ILE A 300 -34.00 23.22 -17.47
C ILE A 300 -34.12 24.67 -16.99
N TRP A 301 -33.01 25.31 -16.62
CA TRP A 301 -33.01 26.71 -16.19
C TRP A 301 -33.24 27.69 -17.35
N GLU A 302 -32.78 27.37 -18.57
CA GLU A 302 -33.01 28.17 -19.78
C GLU A 302 -34.45 28.05 -20.31
N SER A 303 -34.99 26.82 -20.40
CA SER A 303 -36.34 26.57 -20.93
C SER A 303 -37.46 26.80 -19.92
N GLU A 304 -37.15 26.71 -18.63
CA GLU A 304 -38.09 26.58 -17.50
C GLU A 304 -38.94 25.29 -17.51
N GLU A 305 -38.77 24.43 -18.52
CA GLU A 305 -39.37 23.09 -18.58
C GLU A 305 -38.60 22.13 -17.67
N GLY A 306 -39.28 21.50 -16.71
CA GLY A 306 -38.66 20.58 -15.74
C GLY A 306 -38.25 21.22 -14.40
N MET A 307 -38.52 22.52 -14.18
CA MET A 307 -38.10 23.24 -12.97
C MET A 307 -38.54 22.60 -11.63
N LYS A 308 -39.70 21.92 -11.59
CA LYS A 308 -40.13 21.16 -10.39
C LYS A 308 -39.26 19.93 -10.10
N GLU A 309 -38.61 19.34 -11.11
CA GLU A 309 -37.66 18.23 -10.94
C GLU A 309 -36.28 18.74 -10.49
N LEU A 310 -35.80 19.87 -11.04
CA LEU A 310 -34.57 20.51 -10.59
C LEU A 310 -34.64 20.94 -9.11
N ALA A 311 -35.74 21.56 -8.69
CA ALA A 311 -35.96 21.90 -7.28
C ALA A 311 -36.04 20.67 -6.37
N LYS A 312 -36.58 19.55 -6.87
CA LYS A 312 -36.59 18.28 -6.14
C LYS A 312 -35.17 17.69 -6.01
N TYR A 313 -34.39 17.70 -7.09
CA TYR A 313 -32.99 17.23 -7.11
C TYR A 313 -32.16 17.96 -6.05
N SER A 314 -32.17 19.30 -6.07
CA SER A 314 -31.42 20.12 -5.12
C SER A 314 -31.84 19.90 -3.66
N MET A 315 -33.15 19.73 -3.39
CA MET A 315 -33.67 19.37 -2.07
C MET A 315 -33.15 17.98 -1.62
N GLU A 316 -33.12 17.00 -2.52
CA GLU A 316 -32.60 15.67 -2.23
C GLU A 316 -31.09 15.66 -1.97
N ASP A 317 -30.28 16.56 -2.55
CA ASP A 317 -28.83 16.66 -2.27
C ASP A 317 -28.54 17.23 -0.87
N ALA A 318 -29.18 18.34 -0.48
CA ALA A 318 -29.06 18.84 0.90
C ALA A 318 -29.54 17.78 1.92
N LYS A 319 -30.64 17.07 1.61
CA LYS A 319 -31.16 16.00 2.48
C LYS A 319 -30.21 14.80 2.55
N ALA A 320 -29.66 14.33 1.44
CA ALA A 320 -28.69 13.23 1.42
C ALA A 320 -27.40 13.62 2.18
N THR A 321 -26.92 14.85 2.00
CA THR A 321 -25.81 15.45 2.75
C THR A 321 -26.10 15.51 4.25
N TYR A 322 -27.34 15.85 4.66
CA TYR A 322 -27.74 15.81 6.07
C TYR A 322 -27.75 14.40 6.66
N GLU A 323 -28.40 13.45 5.98
CA GLU A 323 -28.50 12.06 6.46
C GLU A 323 -27.13 11.39 6.58
N LEU A 324 -26.25 11.58 5.59
CA LEU A 324 -24.85 11.11 5.66
C LEU A 324 -24.07 11.86 6.74
N GLY A 325 -24.31 13.16 6.91
CA GLY A 325 -23.78 13.99 7.98
C GLY A 325 -24.01 13.39 9.36
N ARG A 326 -25.25 12.99 9.66
CA ARG A 326 -25.61 12.34 10.93
C ARG A 326 -24.93 10.99 11.16
N GLU A 327 -24.62 10.23 10.11
CA GLU A 327 -23.96 8.91 10.23
C GLU A 327 -22.43 9.03 10.39
N PHE A 328 -21.78 10.02 9.76
CA PHE A 328 -20.33 10.20 9.85
C PHE A 328 -19.87 11.10 11.02
N PHE A 329 -20.63 12.15 11.36
CA PHE A 329 -20.19 13.13 12.37
C PHE A 329 -19.87 12.52 13.75
N PRO A 330 -20.66 11.58 14.31
CA PRO A 330 -20.35 10.99 15.61
C PRO A 330 -19.01 10.23 15.65
N MET A 331 -18.66 9.54 14.56
CA MET A 331 -17.36 8.85 14.45
C MET A 331 -16.19 9.84 14.41
N GLU A 332 -16.37 10.97 13.73
CA GLU A 332 -15.35 12.03 13.65
C GLU A 332 -15.24 12.85 14.94
N ALA A 333 -16.34 13.01 15.68
CA ALA A 333 -16.35 13.62 17.02
C ALA A 333 -15.62 12.76 18.06
N GLU A 334 -15.84 11.44 18.07
CA GLU A 334 -15.10 10.52 18.95
C GLU A 334 -13.63 10.40 18.56
N LEU A 335 -13.30 10.48 17.27
CA LEU A 335 -11.93 10.59 16.80
C LEU A 335 -11.29 11.92 17.25
N ALA A 336 -12.02 13.04 17.19
CA ALA A 336 -11.56 14.34 17.67
C ALA A 336 -11.26 14.32 19.19
N ARG A 337 -12.16 13.74 19.99
CA ARG A 337 -11.96 13.52 21.44
C ARG A 337 -10.73 12.67 21.72
N LEU A 338 -10.57 11.54 21.01
CA LEU A 338 -9.43 10.62 21.16
C LEU A 338 -8.08 11.29 20.85
N ILE A 339 -8.00 12.06 19.75
CA ILE A 339 -6.78 12.76 19.33
C ILE A 339 -6.51 14.04 20.15
N GLY A 340 -7.57 14.70 20.67
CA GLY A 340 -7.46 15.95 21.42
C GLY A 340 -7.28 17.18 20.52
N GLN A 341 -7.93 17.19 19.36
CA GLN A 341 -7.90 18.28 18.36
C GLN A 341 -9.31 18.47 17.78
N SER A 342 -9.63 19.62 17.17
CA SER A 342 -11.01 19.91 16.73
C SER A 342 -11.45 19.05 15.54
N VAL A 343 -12.77 18.84 15.40
CA VAL A 343 -13.35 18.03 14.31
C VAL A 343 -12.99 18.60 12.94
N TRP A 344 -12.83 19.92 12.81
CA TRP A 344 -12.45 20.58 11.56
C TRP A 344 -11.07 20.12 11.07
N ASP A 345 -10.08 20.03 11.97
CA ASP A 345 -8.74 19.48 11.69
C ASP A 345 -8.78 17.95 11.47
N VAL A 346 -9.53 17.24 12.29
CA VAL A 346 -9.50 15.76 12.36
C VAL A 346 -10.19 15.13 11.15
N SER A 347 -11.33 15.66 10.71
CA SER A 347 -12.03 15.24 9.48
C SER A 347 -11.18 15.40 8.21
N ARG A 348 -10.30 16.43 8.19
CA ARG A 348 -9.44 16.77 7.05
C ARG A 348 -8.02 16.17 7.13
N SER A 349 -7.66 15.57 8.27
CA SER A 349 -6.32 15.02 8.49
C SER A 349 -6.12 13.64 7.87
N SER A 350 -4.89 13.39 7.39
CA SER A 350 -4.40 12.04 7.10
C SER A 350 -4.27 11.24 8.40
N THR A 351 -4.34 9.91 8.33
CA THR A 351 -4.14 9.04 9.51
C THR A 351 -2.77 9.24 10.18
N GLY A 352 -1.73 9.55 9.40
CA GLY A 352 -0.41 9.94 9.93
C GLY A 352 -0.44 11.25 10.73
N ASN A 353 -1.19 12.26 10.29
CA ASN A 353 -1.35 13.50 11.04
C ASN A 353 -2.18 13.31 12.32
N LEU A 354 -3.15 12.37 12.33
CA LEU A 354 -3.87 12.02 13.55
C LEU A 354 -2.92 11.43 14.60
N VAL A 355 -2.08 10.47 14.21
CA VAL A 355 -1.04 9.91 15.09
C VAL A 355 -0.07 11.01 15.56
N GLU A 356 0.38 11.91 14.67
CA GLU A 356 1.27 13.03 15.03
C GLU A 356 0.70 13.90 16.17
N TRP A 357 -0.57 14.34 16.07
CA TRP A 357 -1.19 15.19 17.10
C TRP A 357 -1.42 14.44 18.41
N PHE A 358 -1.83 13.18 18.33
CA PHE A 358 -2.01 12.32 19.49
C PHE A 358 -0.68 12.10 20.23
N LEU A 359 0.39 11.71 19.52
CA LEU A 359 1.73 11.55 20.10
C LEU A 359 2.28 12.86 20.69
N LEU A 360 2.04 14.01 20.05
CA LEU A 360 2.41 15.32 20.60
C LEU A 360 1.71 15.61 21.94
N ARG A 361 0.41 15.27 22.08
CA ARG A 361 -0.32 15.40 23.34
C ARG A 361 0.24 14.48 24.42
N ILE A 362 0.45 13.19 24.10
CA ILE A 362 0.99 12.23 25.08
C ILE A 362 2.44 12.55 25.46
N ALA A 363 3.26 13.08 24.54
CA ALA A 363 4.63 13.49 24.80
C ALA A 363 4.69 14.58 25.88
N TYR A 364 3.89 15.63 25.72
CA TYR A 364 3.77 16.69 26.74
C TYR A 364 3.30 16.13 28.09
N GLN A 365 2.23 15.32 28.11
CA GLN A 365 1.70 14.69 29.32
C GLN A 365 2.73 13.80 30.05
N ARG A 366 3.63 13.14 29.31
CA ARG A 366 4.69 12.27 29.86
C ARG A 366 6.05 12.98 30.03
N ASN A 367 6.11 14.30 29.83
CA ASN A 367 7.31 15.13 29.83
C ASN A 367 8.44 14.65 28.87
N GLU A 368 8.06 14.01 27.76
CA GLU A 368 8.94 13.78 26.61
C GLU A 368 9.01 15.03 25.75
N LEU A 369 10.20 15.32 25.22
CA LEU A 369 10.49 16.34 24.22
C LEU A 369 10.20 15.75 22.83
N ALA A 370 9.36 16.42 22.03
CA ALA A 370 8.97 15.91 20.73
C ALA A 370 10.09 16.09 19.69
N PRO A 371 10.43 15.07 18.88
CA PRO A 371 11.39 15.22 17.79
C PRO A 371 10.94 16.26 16.76
N ASN A 372 11.91 16.78 16.02
CA ASN A 372 11.63 17.70 14.91
C ASN A 372 11.03 16.97 13.71
N LYS A 373 10.24 17.71 12.92
CA LYS A 373 9.91 17.26 11.56
C LYS A 373 11.19 17.28 10.71
N PRO A 374 11.30 16.40 9.70
CA PRO A 374 12.49 16.36 8.85
C PRO A 374 12.70 17.67 8.09
N SER A 375 13.97 17.99 7.81
CA SER A 375 14.34 18.94 6.75
C SER A 375 13.88 18.42 5.39
N ASP A 376 13.86 19.27 4.35
CA ASP A 376 13.49 18.82 3.01
C ASP A 376 14.46 17.73 2.48
N GLU A 377 15.75 17.81 2.79
CA GLU A 377 16.72 16.78 2.42
C GLU A 377 16.43 15.43 3.10
N GLU A 378 16.17 15.44 4.42
CA GLU A 378 15.80 14.25 5.17
C GLU A 378 14.45 13.69 4.70
N TYR A 379 13.46 14.55 4.41
CA TYR A 379 12.19 14.14 3.84
C TYR A 379 12.36 13.47 2.47
N GLN A 380 13.22 14.00 1.61
CA GLN A 380 13.56 13.35 0.34
C GLN A 380 14.37 12.05 0.55
N ARG A 381 15.25 11.96 1.54
CA ARG A 381 15.94 10.70 1.91
C ARG A 381 14.91 9.64 2.33
N ARG A 382 14.00 9.98 3.25
CA ARG A 382 12.91 9.11 3.73
C ARG A 382 11.97 8.69 2.60
N LEU A 383 11.56 9.59 1.70
CA LEU A 383 10.75 9.27 0.52
C LEU A 383 11.42 8.26 -0.43
N ARG A 384 12.75 8.31 -0.55
CA ARG A 384 13.55 7.37 -1.36
C ARG A 384 13.87 6.07 -0.60
N THR A 385 13.62 6.01 0.70
CA THR A 385 13.94 4.87 1.57
C THR A 385 12.71 3.96 1.72
N THR A 386 12.59 2.98 0.83
CA THR A 386 11.64 1.89 1.03
C THR A 386 12.18 0.92 2.09
N TYR A 387 11.41 0.70 3.14
CA TYR A 387 11.33 -0.65 3.72
C TYR A 387 10.26 -1.44 2.98
N LEU A 388 10.31 -2.76 3.11
CA LEU A 388 9.55 -3.67 2.25
C LEU A 388 8.14 -3.87 2.92
N GLY A 389 7.04 -3.87 2.15
CA GLY A 389 5.67 -3.58 2.64
C GLY A 389 4.67 -4.70 3.04
N GLY A 390 4.20 -5.53 2.09
CA GLY A 390 3.05 -6.47 2.25
C GLY A 390 3.35 -7.95 1.87
N TYR A 391 2.36 -8.87 1.69
CA TYR A 391 2.63 -10.34 1.57
C TYR A 391 1.58 -11.42 1.16
N VAL A 392 1.60 -11.94 -0.07
CA VAL A 392 0.31 -12.09 -0.76
C VAL A 392 0.00 -13.48 -1.50
N LYS A 393 -0.50 -14.61 -0.92
CA LYS A 393 -0.78 -16.07 -1.38
C LYS A 393 -1.54 -16.30 -2.72
N GLU A 394 -1.39 -17.32 -3.62
CA GLU A 394 -2.19 -17.63 -4.87
C GLU A 394 -2.78 -19.05 -4.86
N PRO A 395 -3.95 -19.33 -5.45
CA PRO A 395 -4.81 -20.33 -4.86
C PRO A 395 -4.90 -21.63 -5.70
N GLU A 396 -5.86 -22.56 -5.49
CA GLU A 396 -5.94 -23.95 -6.05
C GLU A 396 -7.31 -24.41 -6.64
N ARG A 397 -7.29 -25.12 -7.78
CA ARG A 397 -8.32 -25.39 -8.85
C ARG A 397 -9.83 -25.04 -8.64
N GLY A 398 -10.44 -24.37 -9.64
CA GLY A 398 -11.88 -24.10 -9.83
C GLY A 398 -12.63 -23.11 -8.92
N LEU A 399 -13.89 -22.82 -9.30
CA LEU A 399 -14.97 -22.58 -8.33
C LEU A 399 -15.12 -23.83 -7.43
N TRP A 400 -15.48 -23.66 -6.15
CA TRP A 400 -15.64 -24.75 -5.17
C TRP A 400 -16.92 -24.63 -4.34
N GLU A 401 -17.12 -25.67 -3.54
CA GLU A 401 -18.09 -25.81 -2.45
C GLU A 401 -17.41 -26.23 -1.12
N ASN A 402 -18.17 -26.40 -0.03
CA ASN A 402 -17.74 -26.67 1.37
C ASN A 402 -16.26 -26.39 1.74
N ILE A 403 -16.02 -25.23 2.32
CA ILE A 403 -15.25 -24.09 1.77
C ILE A 403 -14.35 -23.49 3.04
N VAL A 404 -13.57 -22.33 3.33
CA VAL A 404 -13.31 -21.43 4.63
C VAL A 404 -12.67 -19.80 4.76
N TYR A 405 -12.36 -18.90 5.88
CA TYR A 405 -11.51 -17.51 6.24
C TYR A 405 -11.36 -17.07 7.78
N LEU A 406 -10.26 -16.40 8.31
CA LEU A 406 -9.57 -16.63 9.70
C LEU A 406 -9.32 -15.50 10.92
N ASP A 407 -8.31 -14.79 11.66
CA ASP A 407 -6.80 -14.37 11.89
C ASP A 407 -6.08 -14.36 13.30
N PHE A 408 -4.70 -14.33 13.37
CA PHE A 408 -3.75 -13.15 13.24
C PHE A 408 -2.83 -12.61 14.33
N ARG A 409 -2.15 -13.35 15.20
CA ARG A 409 -2.54 -14.56 15.87
C ARG A 409 -2.55 -15.92 15.08
N CYS A 410 -2.51 -17.07 15.75
CA CYS A 410 -1.52 -18.17 15.60
C CYS A 410 -1.98 -19.53 14.91
N HIS A 411 -1.28 -20.72 15.00
CA HIS A 411 -1.64 -22.02 14.33
C HIS A 411 -1.39 -23.38 15.08
N PRO A 412 -1.73 -24.63 14.61
CA PRO A 412 -1.66 -25.87 15.43
C PRO A 412 -0.27 -26.45 15.66
N ALA A 413 0.18 -27.48 14.91
CA ALA A 413 1.53 -28.06 14.98
C ALA A 413 2.07 -28.76 13.67
N ASP A 414 1.51 -28.48 12.48
CA ASP A 414 1.47 -29.37 11.30
C ASP A 414 1.18 -28.88 9.83
N THR A 415 1.95 -28.00 9.18
CA THR A 415 2.00 -27.75 7.69
C THR A 415 3.48 -27.63 7.26
N LYS A 416 3.85 -27.36 5.99
CA LYS A 416 5.22 -27.07 5.50
C LYS A 416 5.51 -25.60 5.14
N VAL A 417 6.71 -25.09 5.47
CA VAL A 417 7.42 -23.98 4.80
C VAL A 417 8.70 -24.62 4.30
N VAL A 418 9.28 -24.08 3.23
CA VAL A 418 10.65 -24.47 2.90
C VAL A 418 11.61 -23.68 3.77
N VAL A 419 12.33 -24.36 4.66
CA VAL A 419 13.52 -23.82 5.34
C VAL A 419 14.75 -24.15 4.52
N LYS A 420 15.48 -23.12 4.10
CA LYS A 420 16.76 -23.22 3.39
C LYS A 420 17.73 -24.14 4.14
N GLY A 421 18.32 -25.10 3.44
CA GLY A 421 19.20 -26.11 4.03
C GLY A 421 18.55 -27.16 4.95
N LYS A 422 17.27 -27.03 5.35
CA LYS A 422 16.51 -28.11 6.03
C LYS A 422 15.43 -28.74 5.14
N GLY A 423 15.10 -28.10 4.01
CA GLY A 423 14.01 -28.49 3.14
C GLY A 423 12.64 -28.20 3.77
N ILE A 424 11.74 -29.18 3.74
CA ILE A 424 10.35 -29.07 4.16
C ILE A 424 10.17 -29.76 5.54
N VAL A 425 9.45 -29.11 6.47
CA VAL A 425 9.40 -29.40 7.93
C VAL A 425 8.07 -28.91 8.53
N ASN A 426 7.80 -28.97 9.85
CA ASN A 426 6.70 -28.30 10.58
C ASN A 426 7.17 -26.99 11.29
N ILE A 427 6.29 -26.09 11.73
CA ILE A 427 6.65 -24.69 12.04
C ILE A 427 7.08 -24.49 13.49
N SER A 428 6.53 -25.32 14.38
CA SER A 428 7.07 -25.73 15.67
C SER A 428 8.48 -26.28 15.59
N GLU A 429 9.04 -26.51 14.40
CA GLU A 429 10.45 -26.87 14.17
C GLU A 429 11.29 -25.73 13.57
N VAL A 430 10.69 -24.61 13.12
CA VAL A 430 11.47 -23.43 12.71
C VAL A 430 11.94 -22.69 13.96
N ARG A 431 13.13 -22.10 13.91
CA ARG A 431 13.71 -21.35 15.02
C ARG A 431 14.17 -19.97 14.59
N GLU A 432 14.26 -19.07 15.57
CA GLU A 432 14.88 -17.76 15.42
C GLU A 432 16.26 -17.93 14.77
N GLY A 433 16.47 -17.36 13.57
CA GLY A 433 17.71 -17.53 12.83
C GLY A 433 17.66 -18.32 11.51
N ASP A 434 16.65 -19.14 11.27
CA ASP A 434 16.47 -19.95 10.04
C ASP A 434 16.34 -19.09 8.75
N TYR A 435 16.08 -19.66 7.56
CA TYR A 435 15.77 -18.90 6.33
C TYR A 435 14.70 -19.61 5.51
N VAL A 436 13.76 -18.88 4.93
CA VAL A 436 12.49 -19.41 4.38
C VAL A 436 11.96 -18.53 3.22
N LEU A 437 10.99 -19.03 2.45
CA LEU A 437 10.93 -18.85 0.99
C LEU A 437 10.02 -17.71 0.44
N GLY A 438 10.30 -16.42 0.64
CA GLY A 438 9.37 -15.34 0.28
C GLY A 438 9.16 -14.93 -1.17
N ILE A 439 8.27 -13.93 -1.36
CA ILE A 439 7.89 -13.41 -2.68
C ILE A 439 9.13 -12.95 -3.47
N ASN A 440 10.19 -12.54 -2.78
CA ASN A 440 11.39 -11.96 -3.37
C ASN A 440 12.58 -12.92 -3.38
N GLY A 441 12.43 -14.14 -2.84
CA GLY A 441 13.51 -15.07 -2.58
C GLY A 441 13.56 -15.46 -1.10
N TRP A 442 14.69 -15.98 -0.64
CA TRP A 442 14.89 -16.28 0.77
C TRP A 442 14.88 -15.02 1.63
N HIS A 443 14.16 -15.08 2.73
CA HIS A 443 14.25 -14.16 3.85
C HIS A 443 14.70 -14.97 5.08
N LYS A 444 15.48 -14.41 6.03
CA LYS A 444 15.90 -15.13 7.27
C LYS A 444 14.68 -15.34 8.16
N VAL A 445 14.72 -16.01 9.32
CA VAL A 445 13.74 -16.00 10.42
C VAL A 445 14.20 -15.04 11.49
N LEU A 446 13.37 -14.03 11.78
CA LEU A 446 13.42 -13.31 13.04
C LEU A 446 12.96 -14.21 14.26
N LYS A 447 11.68 -14.34 14.67
CA LYS A 447 11.26 -14.83 16.03
C LYS A 447 10.40 -16.13 16.05
N VAL A 448 9.83 -16.52 17.22
CA VAL A 448 9.04 -17.70 17.65
C VAL A 448 8.09 -17.32 18.86
N TRP A 449 6.82 -17.78 18.97
CA TRP A 449 5.85 -17.53 20.10
C TRP A 449 4.74 -18.67 20.40
N GLU A 450 4.10 -18.76 21.63
CA GLU A 450 2.90 -19.61 22.09
C GLU A 450 1.37 -19.11 22.63
N TYR A 451 0.76 -19.28 23.88
CA TYR A 451 -0.31 -18.54 24.80
C TYR A 451 -1.21 -19.41 25.84
N ASP A 452 -2.56 -19.26 26.07
CA ASP A 452 -3.65 -20.32 26.22
C ASP A 452 -5.04 -19.88 25.58
N TYR A 453 -6.04 -20.76 25.25
CA TYR A 453 -7.27 -20.42 24.44
C TYR A 453 -8.49 -21.42 24.48
N ASP A 454 -9.71 -21.11 23.97
CA ASP A 454 -10.85 -22.02 23.52
C ASP A 454 -11.84 -21.30 22.51
N GLY A 455 -12.21 -21.83 21.31
CA GLY A 455 -13.15 -21.15 20.33
C GLY A 455 -12.98 -21.54 18.84
N GLU A 456 -13.63 -20.99 17.80
CA GLU A 456 -13.68 -21.61 16.42
C GLU A 456 -12.79 -21.11 15.26
N LEU A 457 -12.38 -22.02 14.37
CA LEU A 457 -11.69 -21.76 13.09
C LEU A 457 -12.51 -22.18 11.88
N VAL A 458 -11.81 -22.18 10.73
CA VAL A 458 -12.35 -21.76 9.46
C VAL A 458 -11.31 -21.86 8.23
N ASN A 459 -10.61 -22.97 7.86
CA ASN A 459 -9.49 -23.36 6.84
C ASN A 459 -9.34 -23.09 5.25
N VAL A 460 -8.19 -23.36 4.54
CA VAL A 460 -7.72 -23.01 3.12
C VAL A 460 -7.24 -23.84 1.82
N ASN A 461 -7.23 -25.14 1.41
CA ASN A 461 -6.22 -25.96 0.50
C ASN A 461 -4.79 -26.82 0.76
N GLY A 462 -3.88 -27.18 1.80
CA GLY A 462 -3.25 -26.90 3.24
C GLY A 462 -3.66 -26.32 4.75
N LEU A 463 -3.20 -25.16 5.33
CA LEU A 463 -3.88 -23.86 5.80
C LEU A 463 -5.10 -23.49 6.81
N LYS A 464 -5.04 -22.90 8.05
CA LYS A 464 -6.28 -22.43 8.85
C LYS A 464 -6.14 -21.50 10.12
N CYS A 465 -6.65 -20.26 10.39
CA CYS A 465 -6.85 -19.65 11.78
C CYS A 465 -7.96 -18.48 12.16
N THR A 466 -9.30 -18.66 12.50
CA THR A 466 -10.43 -17.80 13.17
C THR A 466 -11.80 -17.10 12.66
N PRO A 467 -12.76 -16.49 13.48
CA PRO A 467 -13.06 -14.39 13.90
C PRO A 467 -12.33 -13.29 13.04
N ASN A 468 -10.99 -13.11 13.11
CA ASN A 468 -10.05 -12.17 12.37
C ASN A 468 -9.90 -12.30 10.80
N HIS A 469 -8.70 -12.16 10.13
CA HIS A 469 -8.12 -12.69 8.80
C HIS A 469 -7.70 -11.85 7.53
N LYS A 470 -7.46 -10.52 7.37
CA LYS A 470 -7.36 -9.85 6.00
C LYS A 470 -6.52 -10.56 4.88
N LEU A 471 -6.98 -10.84 3.65
CA LEU A 471 -6.30 -11.67 2.61
C LEU A 471 -5.90 -10.97 1.25
N PRO A 472 -5.17 -11.63 0.28
CA PRO A 472 -4.16 -11.13 -0.69
C PRO A 472 -4.62 -10.97 -2.07
N VAL A 473 -5.82 -10.47 -2.14
CA VAL A 473 -6.84 -10.48 -3.16
C VAL A 473 -6.34 -10.50 -4.77
N VAL A 474 -6.11 -9.75 -5.98
CA VAL A 474 -5.74 -8.41 -6.77
C VAL A 474 -6.91 -7.99 -7.50
N THR A 475 -7.24 -6.73 -7.59
CA THR A 475 -8.33 -6.43 -8.47
C THR A 475 -8.08 -6.38 -9.97
N GLN A 476 -8.61 -7.37 -10.72
CA GLN A 476 -8.51 -7.43 -12.20
C GLN A 476 -9.16 -6.12 -12.54
N LYS A 477 -8.29 -5.33 -13.13
CA LYS A 477 -8.51 -4.02 -13.64
C LYS A 477 -7.46 -3.91 -14.73
N LYS A 478 -7.84 -4.33 -15.93
CA LYS A 478 -7.14 -4.06 -17.21
C LYS A 478 -5.61 -4.17 -17.09
N ARG A 479 -5.09 -5.41 -17.05
CA ARG A 479 -3.64 -5.72 -17.01
C ARG A 479 -2.87 -5.25 -15.75
N GLN A 480 -3.44 -4.44 -14.85
CA GLN A 480 -2.75 -3.90 -13.68
C GLN A 480 -3.04 -4.71 -12.41
N THR A 481 -2.03 -4.83 -11.53
CA THR A 481 -2.02 -5.77 -10.41
C THR A 481 -2.11 -5.04 -9.02
N VAL A 482 -3.36 -4.67 -8.67
CA VAL A 482 -3.90 -3.79 -7.58
C VAL A 482 -3.81 -4.25 -6.11
N ILE A 483 -3.75 -3.29 -5.16
CA ILE A 483 -3.74 -3.43 -3.67
C ILE A 483 -5.04 -2.89 -2.97
N ARG A 484 -5.76 -3.74 -2.20
CA ARG A 484 -6.48 -3.51 -0.91
C ARG A 484 -6.93 -4.82 -0.20
N ASP A 485 -6.39 -5.10 1.00
CA ASP A 485 -6.47 -6.34 1.83
C ASP A 485 -7.86 -6.67 2.42
N SER A 486 -8.19 -7.96 2.63
CA SER A 486 -9.44 -8.43 3.29
C SER A 486 -9.74 -9.92 3.10
N TYR A 487 -10.48 -10.68 3.93
CA TYR A 487 -10.93 -10.77 5.35
C TYR A 487 -11.79 -12.25 5.71
N ALA A 488 -12.47 -13.30 7.72
CA ALA A 488 -13.61 -14.04 8.42
C ALA A 488 -15.06 -13.43 8.66
N LYS A 489 -15.55 -12.17 8.61
CA LYS A 489 -16.95 -11.81 8.14
C LYS A 489 -17.03 -10.92 6.88
N SER A 490 -16.85 -11.58 5.72
CA SER A 490 -16.50 -11.10 4.37
C SER A 490 -16.36 -12.28 3.39
N MET A 491 -15.45 -13.27 3.46
CA MET A 491 -15.52 -14.62 2.74
C MET A 491 -16.37 -16.00 3.16
N LEU A 492 -17.44 -16.88 5.09
CA LEU A 492 -18.37 -16.66 6.26
C LEU A 492 -19.74 -16.04 5.93
N THR A 493 -19.88 -14.76 6.14
CA THR A 493 -20.87 -13.92 5.48
C THR A 493 -20.47 -13.39 4.04
N ASN A 494 -20.44 -14.06 2.87
CA ASN A 494 -19.56 -13.90 1.64
C ASN A 494 -19.54 -12.52 0.87
N LYS A 495 -19.43 -11.39 1.55
CA LYS A 495 -19.50 -10.01 1.07
C LYS A 495 -18.28 -9.60 0.15
N VAL A 496 -17.86 -10.33 -0.94
CA VAL A 496 -16.63 -10.06 -1.80
C VAL A 496 -16.48 -10.64 -3.32
N LYS A 497 -15.45 -10.36 -4.24
CA LYS A 497 -15.31 -10.73 -5.77
C LYS A 497 -13.81 -10.80 -6.43
N GLY A 498 -13.19 -11.88 -7.11
CA GLY A 498 -11.68 -12.18 -7.46
C GLY A 498 -10.73 -13.54 -7.62
N ARG A 499 -9.29 -13.70 -7.43
CA ARG A 499 -8.05 -14.79 -7.16
C ARG A 499 -6.89 -14.06 -6.35
N ILE A 500 -5.53 -14.42 -6.33
CA ILE A 500 -4.34 -14.05 -5.39
C ILE A 500 -2.70 -14.11 -5.80
N ILE A 501 -1.50 -14.32 -5.04
CA ILE A 501 0.00 -14.84 -5.42
C ILE A 501 0.75 -16.10 -4.71
N ALA A 502 1.23 -17.20 -5.36
CA ALA A 502 1.80 -18.50 -4.84
C ALA A 502 3.21 -18.87 -5.38
N THR A 503 3.68 -20.13 -5.21
CA THR A 503 4.79 -20.77 -5.95
C THR A 503 4.57 -22.25 -6.33
N HIS A 504 4.83 -22.60 -7.61
CA HIS A 504 4.91 -23.99 -8.10
C HIS A 504 6.14 -24.75 -7.60
N LEU A 505 7.20 -24.05 -7.19
CA LEU A 505 8.51 -24.66 -6.91
C LEU A 505 8.72 -24.98 -5.43
N PHE A 506 7.65 -24.98 -4.65
CA PHE A 506 7.72 -25.18 -3.20
C PHE A 506 8.37 -26.51 -2.81
N GLU A 507 7.83 -27.61 -3.30
CA GLU A 507 8.33 -28.97 -3.03
C GLU A 507 9.69 -29.20 -3.68
N SER A 508 9.88 -28.76 -4.93
CA SER A 508 11.15 -28.96 -5.64
C SER A 508 12.30 -28.10 -5.09
N ILE A 509 12.06 -26.90 -4.58
CA ILE A 509 13.06 -26.13 -3.80
C ILE A 509 13.29 -26.83 -2.45
N GLY A 510 12.25 -27.37 -1.80
CA GLY A 510 12.38 -28.18 -0.59
C GLY A 510 13.27 -29.41 -0.78
N GLU A 511 13.08 -30.16 -1.86
CA GLU A 511 13.94 -31.28 -2.24
C GLU A 511 15.36 -30.83 -2.60
N ILE A 512 15.53 -29.77 -3.39
CA ILE A 512 16.87 -29.28 -3.77
C ILE A 512 17.65 -28.79 -2.55
N GLU A 513 17.02 -28.06 -1.64
CA GLU A 513 17.67 -27.60 -0.40
C GLU A 513 17.93 -28.75 0.59
N LYS A 514 17.13 -29.82 0.56
CA LYS A 514 17.43 -31.06 1.28
C LYS A 514 18.63 -31.81 0.67
N ARG A 515 18.60 -32.11 -0.64
CA ARG A 515 19.71 -32.78 -1.35
C ARG A 515 21.03 -31.99 -1.32
N LYS A 516 20.98 -30.66 -1.20
CA LYS A 516 22.18 -29.82 -0.96
C LYS A 516 22.88 -30.12 0.37
N SER A 517 22.21 -30.69 1.36
CA SER A 517 22.83 -31.17 2.61
C SER A 517 23.46 -32.56 2.47
N GLU A 518 23.16 -33.28 1.39
CA GLU A 518 23.66 -34.63 1.09
C GLU A 518 24.96 -34.60 0.24
N PHE A 519 25.27 -33.47 -0.40
CA PHE A 519 26.53 -33.25 -1.13
C PHE A 519 27.68 -32.80 -0.22
N SER A 520 28.89 -33.33 -0.41
CA SER A 520 30.07 -32.91 0.33
C SER A 520 30.52 -31.47 -0.03
N GLU A 521 31.16 -30.77 0.91
CA GLU A 521 31.75 -29.44 0.66
C GLU A 521 32.70 -29.50 -0.57
N GLU A 522 33.49 -30.56 -0.68
CA GLU A 522 34.42 -30.77 -1.79
C GLU A 522 33.72 -30.81 -3.16
N PHE A 523 32.59 -31.52 -3.29
CA PHE A 523 31.83 -31.59 -4.54
C PHE A 523 31.25 -30.23 -4.94
N ILE A 524 30.75 -29.46 -3.97
CA ILE A 524 30.27 -28.09 -4.17
C ILE A 524 31.41 -27.15 -4.59
N LEU A 525 32.59 -27.23 -3.93
CA LEU A 525 33.76 -26.41 -4.29
C LEU A 525 34.33 -26.77 -5.67
N LYS A 526 34.37 -28.07 -6.03
CA LYS A 526 34.75 -28.53 -7.39
C LYS A 526 33.76 -28.01 -8.45
N SER A 527 32.47 -27.98 -8.11
CA SER A 527 31.41 -27.43 -8.98
C SER A 527 31.52 -25.91 -9.15
N GLU A 528 31.70 -25.13 -8.07
CA GLU A 528 31.94 -23.67 -8.17
C GLU A 528 33.21 -23.34 -8.96
N LEU A 529 34.30 -24.10 -8.74
CA LEU A 529 35.56 -23.93 -9.47
C LEU A 529 35.38 -24.14 -10.98
N ALA A 530 34.66 -25.19 -11.39
CA ALA A 530 34.36 -25.47 -12.78
C ALA A 530 33.62 -24.29 -13.44
N GLY A 531 32.70 -23.65 -12.72
CA GLY A 531 32.04 -22.42 -13.14
C GLY A 531 33.00 -21.25 -13.36
N ILE A 532 33.87 -20.98 -12.39
CA ILE A 532 34.84 -19.87 -12.47
C ILE A 532 35.84 -20.10 -13.62
N ILE A 533 36.29 -21.34 -13.83
CA ILE A 533 37.15 -21.73 -14.95
C ILE A 533 36.39 -21.64 -16.29
N LEU A 534 35.09 -21.96 -16.32
CA LEU A 534 34.23 -21.81 -17.49
C LEU A 534 34.02 -20.34 -17.87
N ALA A 535 34.03 -19.41 -16.92
CA ALA A 535 34.04 -17.97 -17.19
C ALA A 535 35.44 -17.49 -17.60
N GLU A 536 36.28 -17.22 -16.60
CA GLU A 536 37.54 -16.46 -16.70
C GLU A 536 38.80 -17.34 -16.72
N GLY A 537 38.63 -18.66 -16.85
CA GLY A 537 39.71 -19.63 -16.81
C GLY A 537 40.44 -19.85 -18.14
N HIS A 538 41.76 -20.02 -18.03
CA HIS A 538 42.66 -20.44 -19.09
C HIS A 538 43.52 -21.62 -18.60
N LEU A 539 43.27 -22.80 -19.18
CA LEU A 539 44.16 -23.95 -19.11
C LEU A 539 45.17 -23.84 -20.25
N LEU A 540 46.46 -23.72 -19.91
CA LEU A 540 47.55 -23.57 -20.86
C LEU A 540 48.59 -24.68 -20.69
N ARG A 541 48.61 -25.60 -21.66
CA ARG A 541 49.77 -26.43 -21.97
C ARG A 541 50.59 -25.75 -23.07
N LYS A 542 51.90 -25.54 -22.85
CA LYS A 542 52.82 -25.04 -23.88
C LYS A 542 54.07 -25.91 -23.97
N ASP A 543 54.31 -26.42 -25.17
CA ASP A 543 55.42 -27.32 -25.47
C ASP A 543 56.55 -26.49 -26.10
N ILE A 544 57.48 -26.00 -25.27
CA ILE A 544 58.56 -25.07 -25.65
C ILE A 544 59.73 -25.86 -26.22
N ARG A 545 60.03 -25.68 -27.51
CA ARG A 545 61.28 -26.13 -28.12
C ARG A 545 62.42 -25.17 -27.73
N TYR A 546 63.50 -25.71 -27.17
CA TYR A 546 64.74 -25.00 -26.88
C TYR A 546 65.94 -25.82 -27.39
N PHE A 547 67.07 -25.16 -27.65
CA PHE A 547 68.32 -25.86 -27.94
C PHE A 547 69.04 -26.14 -26.62
N ASP A 548 69.26 -27.41 -26.30
CA ASP A 548 70.07 -27.83 -25.15
C ASP A 548 71.54 -27.71 -25.56
N SER A 549 72.17 -26.57 -25.23
CA SER A 549 73.56 -26.27 -25.59
C SER A 549 74.55 -27.29 -25.03
N SER A 550 74.25 -27.88 -23.85
CA SER A 550 75.08 -28.92 -23.24
C SER A 550 75.07 -30.24 -24.02
N ARG A 551 74.05 -30.47 -24.84
CA ARG A 551 73.86 -31.70 -25.65
C ARG A 551 73.79 -31.46 -27.16
N ARG A 552 73.94 -30.21 -27.60
CA ARG A 552 73.85 -29.73 -28.99
C ARG A 552 72.63 -30.24 -29.77
N ARG A 553 71.46 -30.34 -29.13
CA ARG A 553 70.21 -30.83 -29.75
C ARG A 553 68.98 -30.05 -29.28
N HIS A 554 67.96 -29.94 -30.12
CA HIS A 554 66.67 -29.36 -29.71
C HIS A 554 65.85 -30.34 -28.86
N ARG A 555 65.24 -29.83 -27.78
CA ARG A 555 64.35 -30.59 -26.87
C ARG A 555 63.05 -29.82 -26.61
N VAL A 556 62.01 -30.53 -26.20
CA VAL A 556 60.68 -29.96 -25.85
C VAL A 556 60.50 -29.97 -24.33
N SER A 557 60.17 -28.83 -23.74
CA SER A 557 59.70 -28.71 -22.34
C SER A 557 58.20 -28.46 -22.29
N HIS A 558 57.47 -29.27 -21.51
CA HIS A 558 56.01 -29.24 -21.42
C HIS A 558 55.58 -28.43 -20.19
N GLN A 559 55.18 -27.17 -20.38
CA GLN A 559 54.72 -26.31 -19.28
C GLN A 559 53.20 -26.38 -19.12
N TYR A 560 52.74 -26.55 -17.89
CA TYR A 560 51.32 -26.59 -17.52
C TYR A 560 50.98 -25.42 -16.60
N ARG A 561 49.89 -24.69 -16.89
CA ARG A 561 49.41 -23.59 -16.06
C ARG A 561 47.89 -23.48 -16.09
N VAL A 562 47.32 -23.29 -14.91
CA VAL A 562 45.96 -22.80 -14.71
C VAL A 562 46.06 -21.30 -14.42
N ALA A 563 45.24 -20.49 -15.08
CA ALA A 563 45.14 -19.05 -14.83
C ALA A 563 43.67 -18.60 -14.85
N ILE A 564 43.26 -17.78 -13.88
CA ILE A 564 41.95 -17.11 -13.82
C ILE A 564 42.22 -15.61 -13.79
N THR A 565 41.48 -14.80 -14.54
CA THR A 565 41.65 -13.34 -14.53
C THR A 565 40.40 -12.64 -14.00
N VAL A 566 40.56 -11.75 -13.03
CA VAL A 566 39.46 -11.00 -12.39
C VAL A 566 39.86 -9.54 -12.21
N ASN A 567 38.91 -8.65 -11.91
CA ASN A 567 39.22 -7.26 -11.61
C ASN A 567 39.67 -7.09 -10.15
N GLU A 568 40.52 -6.10 -9.88
CA GLU A 568 41.05 -5.85 -8.53
C GLU A 568 39.99 -5.42 -7.49
N ASP A 569 38.79 -5.02 -7.90
CA ASP A 569 37.65 -4.75 -7.02
C ASP A 569 36.78 -5.98 -6.71
N GLU A 570 37.00 -7.12 -7.36
CA GLU A 570 36.22 -8.37 -7.17
C GLU A 570 36.75 -9.22 -6.01
N LYS A 571 37.00 -8.57 -4.86
CA LYS A 571 37.66 -9.17 -3.69
C LYS A 571 36.95 -10.42 -3.16
N GLU A 572 35.63 -10.42 -3.08
CA GLU A 572 34.85 -11.59 -2.61
C GLU A 572 35.04 -12.82 -3.52
N LEU A 573 35.26 -12.63 -4.82
CA LEU A 573 35.58 -13.71 -5.77
C LEU A 573 37.05 -14.15 -5.61
N ILE A 574 37.99 -13.20 -5.44
CA ILE A 574 39.41 -13.50 -5.18
C ILE A 574 39.55 -14.37 -3.92
N ASP A 575 38.90 -13.98 -2.83
CA ASP A 575 38.95 -14.69 -1.56
C ASP A 575 38.28 -16.08 -1.67
N ARG A 576 37.17 -16.21 -2.41
CA ARG A 576 36.54 -17.51 -2.69
C ARG A 576 37.40 -18.43 -3.58
N ILE A 577 38.08 -17.90 -4.59
CA ILE A 577 39.03 -18.67 -5.41
C ILE A 577 40.20 -19.17 -4.54
N ASN A 578 40.75 -18.31 -3.67
CA ASN A 578 41.82 -18.69 -2.75
C ASN A 578 41.37 -19.81 -1.80
N TYR A 579 40.16 -19.70 -1.23
CA TYR A 579 39.56 -20.75 -0.38
C TYR A 579 39.38 -22.08 -1.13
N ILE A 580 38.83 -22.04 -2.34
CA ILE A 580 38.63 -23.21 -3.20
C ILE A 580 39.97 -23.91 -3.49
N PHE A 581 41.00 -23.17 -3.91
CA PHE A 581 42.31 -23.76 -4.23
C PHE A 581 43.06 -24.27 -3.00
N GLU A 582 42.89 -23.62 -1.84
CA GLU A 582 43.44 -24.08 -0.56
C GLU A 582 42.76 -25.38 -0.10
N LYS A 583 41.43 -25.47 -0.16
CA LYS A 583 40.65 -26.65 0.23
C LYS A 583 40.83 -27.85 -0.71
N LEU A 584 40.85 -27.62 -2.03
CA LEU A 584 40.93 -28.72 -3.01
C LEU A 584 42.37 -29.16 -3.32
N PHE A 585 43.34 -28.24 -3.30
CA PHE A 585 44.70 -28.52 -3.80
C PHE A 585 45.83 -28.15 -2.84
N GLY A 586 45.51 -27.79 -1.59
CA GLY A 586 46.49 -27.46 -0.55
C GLY A 586 47.45 -26.32 -0.93
N CYS A 587 47.02 -25.37 -1.78
CA CYS A 587 47.88 -24.24 -2.16
C CYS A 587 47.08 -23.03 -2.66
N LYS A 588 47.65 -21.83 -2.49
CA LYS A 588 47.06 -20.57 -2.98
C LYS A 588 47.65 -20.16 -4.34
N PRO A 589 46.84 -19.70 -5.32
CA PRO A 589 47.33 -19.20 -6.60
C PRO A 589 48.24 -17.97 -6.44
N SER A 590 49.27 -17.88 -7.29
CA SER A 590 50.11 -16.67 -7.37
C SER A 590 49.38 -15.56 -8.12
N ILE A 591 49.28 -14.35 -7.56
CA ILE A 591 48.57 -13.23 -8.18
C ILE A 591 49.55 -12.35 -8.98
N LYS A 592 49.19 -11.97 -10.22
CA LYS A 592 49.97 -11.05 -11.05
C LYS A 592 49.06 -9.98 -11.66
N ARG A 593 49.34 -8.69 -11.41
CA ARG A 593 48.66 -7.57 -12.09
C ARG A 593 49.14 -7.44 -13.54
N LYS A 594 48.21 -7.23 -14.47
CA LYS A 594 48.52 -6.97 -15.88
C LYS A 594 48.99 -5.52 -16.06
N LYS A 595 50.14 -5.30 -16.73
CA LYS A 595 50.73 -3.96 -16.88
C LYS A 595 49.73 -3.01 -17.55
N ASN A 596 49.58 -1.81 -16.99
CA ASN A 596 48.61 -0.77 -17.39
C ASN A 596 47.13 -1.25 -17.40
N SER A 597 46.75 -2.12 -16.45
CA SER A 597 45.37 -2.60 -16.30
C SER A 597 45.02 -2.90 -14.83
N LYS A 598 43.73 -2.79 -14.50
CA LYS A 598 43.15 -3.19 -13.20
C LYS A 598 42.90 -4.71 -13.06
N ALA A 599 43.21 -5.48 -14.11
CA ALA A 599 43.04 -6.93 -14.11
C ALA A 599 44.18 -7.64 -13.34
N LEU A 600 43.78 -8.57 -12.48
CA LEU A 600 44.66 -9.48 -11.73
C LEU A 600 44.49 -10.90 -12.27
N THR A 601 45.59 -11.56 -12.63
CA THR A 601 45.60 -12.97 -13.01
C THR A 601 46.11 -13.82 -11.84
N LEU A 602 45.22 -14.65 -11.28
CA LEU A 602 45.54 -15.70 -10.32
C LEU A 602 46.02 -16.92 -11.11
N GLN A 603 47.27 -17.36 -10.90
CA GLN A 603 47.87 -18.46 -11.66
C GLN A 603 48.58 -19.50 -10.78
N CYS A 604 48.33 -20.78 -11.09
CA CYS A 604 49.00 -21.95 -10.51
C CYS A 604 49.71 -22.74 -11.62
N ALA A 605 50.98 -23.11 -11.39
CA ALA A 605 51.84 -23.80 -12.36
C ALA A 605 52.18 -25.24 -11.93
N LYS A 606 51.29 -25.90 -11.19
CA LYS A 606 51.41 -27.31 -10.79
C LYS A 606 50.72 -28.22 -11.83
N LYS A 607 51.43 -29.24 -12.32
CA LYS A 607 50.87 -30.22 -13.28
C LYS A 607 49.70 -31.02 -12.71
N SER A 608 49.73 -31.38 -11.43
CA SER A 608 48.63 -32.08 -10.74
C SER A 608 47.34 -31.25 -10.76
N VAL A 609 47.41 -30.01 -10.27
CA VAL A 609 46.28 -29.06 -10.24
C VAL A 609 45.74 -28.77 -11.65
N TYR A 610 46.62 -28.68 -12.65
CA TYR A 610 46.18 -28.58 -14.05
C TYR A 610 45.36 -29.80 -14.48
N LEU A 611 45.83 -31.02 -14.22
CA LEU A 611 45.18 -32.26 -14.67
C LEU A 611 43.86 -32.53 -13.93
N GLU A 612 43.80 -32.24 -12.63
CA GLU A 612 42.57 -32.39 -11.85
C GLU A 612 41.50 -31.38 -12.31
N ILE A 613 41.87 -30.11 -12.53
CA ILE A 613 40.94 -29.12 -13.10
C ILE A 613 40.56 -29.48 -14.55
N GLU A 614 41.46 -30.05 -15.35
CA GLU A 614 41.10 -30.56 -16.68
C GLU A 614 40.08 -31.71 -16.60
N ASN A 615 40.15 -32.58 -15.58
CA ASN A 615 39.14 -33.63 -15.38
C ASN A 615 37.80 -33.07 -14.90
N ILE A 616 37.80 -32.20 -13.89
CA ILE A 616 36.62 -31.48 -13.40
C ILE A 616 35.90 -30.75 -14.56
N MET A 617 36.64 -30.15 -15.49
CA MET A 617 36.09 -29.47 -16.66
C MET A 617 35.54 -30.41 -17.74
N ARG A 618 35.94 -31.70 -17.78
CA ARG A 618 35.33 -32.72 -18.66
C ARG A 618 33.99 -33.21 -18.11
N GLU A 619 33.88 -33.33 -16.80
CA GLU A 619 32.70 -33.86 -16.09
C GLU A 619 31.68 -32.77 -15.70
N ILE A 620 31.85 -31.53 -16.17
CA ILE A 620 31.10 -30.33 -15.76
C ILE A 620 29.57 -30.41 -15.87
N GLU A 621 29.01 -31.32 -16.68
CA GLU A 621 27.56 -31.55 -16.76
C GLU A 621 27.00 -32.43 -15.62
N ASN A 622 27.87 -33.26 -15.01
CA ASN A 622 27.55 -34.16 -13.89
C ASN A 622 27.69 -33.46 -12.53
N LEU A 623 28.48 -32.38 -12.47
CA LEU A 623 28.63 -31.49 -11.31
C LEU A 623 27.30 -30.79 -10.92
N ASP A 624 27.27 -30.18 -9.74
CA ASP A 624 26.11 -29.39 -9.31
C ASP A 624 25.94 -28.15 -10.20
N ALA A 625 24.85 -28.14 -10.96
CA ALA A 625 24.52 -27.07 -11.87
C ALA A 625 24.36 -25.71 -11.18
N ALA A 626 23.87 -25.67 -9.92
CA ALA A 626 23.72 -24.41 -9.20
C ALA A 626 25.09 -23.79 -8.85
N SER A 627 26.01 -24.61 -8.36
CA SER A 627 27.39 -24.21 -8.04
C SER A 627 28.19 -23.83 -9.29
N VAL A 628 28.12 -24.63 -10.37
CA VAL A 628 28.75 -24.29 -11.67
C VAL A 628 28.22 -22.97 -12.21
N LEU A 629 26.91 -22.74 -12.17
CA LEU A 629 26.32 -21.48 -12.64
C LEU A 629 26.69 -20.29 -11.75
N ARG A 630 26.79 -20.48 -10.43
CA ARG A 630 27.24 -19.41 -9.51
C ARG A 630 28.66 -18.99 -9.84
N GLY A 631 29.58 -19.96 -9.99
CA GLY A 631 30.96 -19.68 -10.37
C GLY A 631 31.07 -18.98 -11.73
N PHE A 632 30.25 -19.40 -12.71
CA PHE A 632 30.24 -18.79 -14.04
C PHE A 632 29.70 -17.35 -14.04
N PHE A 633 28.53 -17.12 -13.43
CA PHE A 633 27.93 -15.79 -13.35
C PHE A 633 28.64 -14.85 -12.35
N GLU A 634 29.44 -15.34 -11.41
CA GLU A 634 30.29 -14.45 -10.63
C GLU A 634 31.45 -13.87 -11.47
N GLY A 635 31.97 -14.60 -12.47
CA GLY A 635 32.97 -14.09 -13.40
C GLY A 635 32.36 -13.30 -14.56
N ASP A 636 31.90 -14.00 -15.60
CA ASP A 636 31.40 -13.43 -16.87
C ASP A 636 30.00 -12.80 -16.73
N GLY A 637 29.38 -12.93 -15.55
CA GLY A 637 28.05 -12.42 -15.23
C GLY A 637 28.05 -11.00 -14.65
N THR A 638 27.20 -10.18 -15.24
CA THR A 638 26.94 -8.79 -14.87
C THR A 638 25.47 -8.59 -14.52
N ILE A 639 25.19 -7.59 -13.68
CA ILE A 639 23.84 -7.19 -13.35
C ILE A 639 23.54 -5.89 -14.10
N ASN A 640 22.70 -6.00 -15.13
CA ASN A 640 22.32 -4.88 -15.97
C ASN A 640 21.19 -4.10 -15.29
N THR A 641 21.54 -3.01 -14.60
CA THR A 641 20.58 -2.16 -13.87
C THR A 641 19.60 -1.41 -14.79
N VAL A 642 19.97 -1.19 -16.06
CA VAL A 642 19.15 -0.48 -17.06
C VAL A 642 18.02 -1.38 -17.57
N ARG A 643 18.34 -2.63 -17.94
CA ARG A 643 17.33 -3.65 -18.32
C ARG A 643 16.70 -4.35 -17.11
N ARG A 644 17.34 -4.20 -15.93
CA ARG A 644 17.02 -4.85 -14.66
C ARG A 644 17.12 -6.38 -14.75
N THR A 645 18.26 -6.89 -15.21
CA THR A 645 18.47 -8.31 -15.56
C THR A 645 19.83 -8.83 -15.12
N VAL A 646 19.97 -10.15 -14.99
CA VAL A 646 21.29 -10.83 -14.94
C VAL A 646 21.67 -11.17 -16.38
N VAL A 647 22.90 -10.80 -16.77
CA VAL A 647 23.42 -10.96 -18.14
C VAL A 647 24.86 -11.44 -18.08
N ALA A 648 25.15 -12.63 -18.61
CA ALA A 648 26.52 -13.01 -18.92
C ALA A 648 26.87 -12.53 -20.34
N ASN A 649 27.97 -11.77 -20.45
CA ASN A 649 28.24 -10.85 -21.55
C ASN A 649 29.41 -11.31 -22.44
N GLN A 650 29.31 -12.57 -22.88
CA GLN A 650 30.42 -13.35 -23.42
C GLN A 650 30.90 -12.85 -24.78
N GLY A 651 32.09 -12.24 -24.80
CA GLY A 651 32.68 -11.59 -25.96
C GLY A 651 33.45 -12.48 -26.92
N THR A 652 33.27 -13.81 -26.89
CA THR A 652 34.10 -14.76 -27.65
C THR A 652 33.34 -15.45 -28.78
N ARG A 653 34.08 -16.06 -29.72
CA ARG A 653 33.52 -16.91 -30.79
C ARG A 653 33.01 -18.28 -30.29
N ASN A 654 33.15 -18.62 -29.01
CA ASN A 654 32.87 -19.97 -28.49
C ASN A 654 31.42 -20.15 -28.01
N LYS A 655 30.50 -20.30 -28.96
CA LYS A 655 29.07 -20.57 -28.74
C LYS A 655 28.79 -21.72 -27.75
N LYS A 656 29.66 -22.74 -27.71
CA LYS A 656 29.51 -23.92 -26.85
C LYS A 656 29.52 -23.60 -25.34
N LYS A 657 30.22 -22.55 -24.90
CA LYS A 657 30.17 -22.12 -23.48
C LYS A 657 28.76 -21.67 -23.09
N ILE A 658 28.11 -20.88 -23.95
CA ILE A 658 26.73 -20.40 -23.72
C ILE A 658 25.70 -21.52 -23.88
N GLU A 659 25.93 -22.50 -24.76
CA GLU A 659 25.08 -23.69 -24.87
C GLU A 659 25.15 -24.58 -23.61
N LEU A 660 26.33 -24.76 -23.01
CA LEU A 660 26.49 -25.44 -21.72
C LEU A 660 25.79 -24.68 -20.58
N VAL A 661 26.01 -23.37 -20.47
CA VAL A 661 25.35 -22.52 -19.45
C VAL A 661 23.83 -22.53 -19.62
N SER A 662 23.33 -22.50 -20.86
CA SER A 662 21.91 -22.67 -21.19
C SER A 662 21.37 -24.03 -20.75
N LYS A 663 22.09 -25.13 -21.03
CA LYS A 663 21.73 -26.49 -20.61
C LYS A 663 21.70 -26.64 -19.08
N LEU A 664 22.65 -26.04 -18.36
CA LEU A 664 22.67 -26.03 -16.90
C LEU A 664 21.53 -25.17 -16.31
N LEU A 665 21.23 -24.01 -16.91
CA LEU A 665 20.07 -23.19 -16.51
C LEU A 665 18.74 -23.94 -16.75
N ASN A 666 18.64 -24.68 -17.85
CA ASN A 666 17.49 -25.55 -18.14
C ASN A 666 17.41 -26.73 -17.16
N LYS A 667 18.53 -27.32 -16.72
CA LYS A 667 18.61 -28.34 -15.65
C LYS A 667 18.10 -27.82 -14.30
N LEU A 668 18.15 -26.49 -14.07
CA LEU A 668 17.53 -25.79 -12.92
C LEU A 668 16.15 -25.16 -13.24
N GLY A 669 15.62 -25.37 -14.44
CA GLY A 669 14.34 -24.78 -14.88
C GLY A 669 14.32 -23.25 -14.97
N ILE A 670 15.48 -22.58 -15.04
CA ILE A 670 15.59 -21.11 -15.12
C ILE A 670 15.48 -20.66 -16.57
N ARG A 671 14.32 -20.09 -16.94
CA ARG A 671 14.07 -19.58 -18.29
C ARG A 671 14.93 -18.33 -18.54
N HIS A 672 15.61 -18.33 -19.68
CA HIS A 672 16.55 -17.30 -20.09
C HIS A 672 16.40 -17.02 -21.59
N SER A 673 16.91 -15.88 -22.04
CA SER A 673 16.99 -15.53 -23.46
C SER A 673 18.46 -15.57 -23.90
N THR A 674 18.75 -16.30 -24.97
CA THR A 674 20.03 -16.20 -25.68
C THR A 674 19.86 -15.31 -26.91
N TYR A 675 20.83 -14.45 -27.17
CA TYR A 675 20.89 -13.68 -28.41
C TYR A 675 22.33 -13.41 -28.84
N THR A 676 22.48 -13.19 -30.14
CA THR A 676 23.78 -12.92 -30.77
C THR A 676 23.82 -11.45 -31.19
N TYR A 677 24.86 -10.73 -30.76
CA TYR A 677 25.05 -9.32 -31.10
C TYR A 677 26.40 -9.15 -31.79
N THR A 678 26.40 -8.62 -33.02
CA THR A 678 27.62 -8.34 -33.78
C THR A 678 27.85 -6.84 -33.83
N ASP A 679 28.98 -6.41 -33.29
CA ASP A 679 29.45 -5.02 -33.22
C ASP A 679 30.66 -4.86 -34.15
N GLU A 680 30.79 -3.73 -34.83
CA GLU A 680 31.84 -3.50 -35.83
C GLU A 680 32.73 -2.34 -35.40
N LYS A 681 33.87 -2.67 -34.75
CA LYS A 681 34.83 -1.71 -34.20
C LYS A 681 36.14 -1.76 -34.97
N ASN A 682 36.63 -0.60 -35.38
CA ASN A 682 37.87 -0.42 -36.13
C ASN A 682 37.97 -1.36 -37.36
N GLY A 683 36.89 -1.46 -38.13
CA GLY A 683 36.80 -2.30 -39.33
C GLY A 683 36.81 -3.82 -39.06
N LYS A 684 36.54 -4.27 -37.82
CA LYS A 684 36.46 -5.69 -37.47
C LYS A 684 35.14 -6.01 -36.78
N ARG A 685 34.47 -7.07 -37.25
CA ARG A 685 33.24 -7.61 -36.66
C ARG A 685 33.54 -8.50 -35.45
N TYR A 686 32.92 -8.16 -34.33
CA TYR A 686 32.99 -8.89 -33.07
C TYR A 686 31.59 -9.40 -32.72
N THR A 687 31.36 -10.68 -32.98
CA THR A 687 30.15 -11.39 -32.54
C THR A 687 30.27 -11.76 -31.06
N ARG A 688 29.28 -11.37 -30.27
CA ARG A 688 29.10 -11.73 -28.86
C ARG A 688 27.89 -12.65 -28.71
N TYR A 689 28.00 -13.63 -27.82
CA TYR A 689 26.89 -14.50 -27.43
C TYR A 689 26.45 -14.11 -26.02
N ILE A 690 25.24 -13.60 -25.90
CA ILE A 690 24.72 -13.07 -24.64
C ILE A 690 23.62 -13.99 -24.14
N ILE A 691 23.66 -14.30 -22.84
CA ILE A 691 22.60 -15.02 -22.13
C ILE A 691 22.09 -14.14 -20.99
N GLU A 692 20.79 -13.83 -21.06
CA GLU A 692 20.10 -12.89 -20.20
C GLU A 692 18.94 -13.59 -19.47
N ILE A 693 18.73 -13.27 -18.20
CA ILE A 693 17.59 -13.74 -17.40
C ILE A 693 16.66 -12.52 -17.21
N PRO A 694 15.68 -12.29 -18.09
CA PRO A 694 14.96 -11.01 -18.10
C PRO A 694 13.73 -10.96 -17.17
N TRP A 695 13.12 -12.11 -16.90
CA TRP A 695 11.84 -12.17 -16.17
C TRP A 695 12.04 -12.20 -14.65
N ARG A 696 11.19 -11.47 -13.92
CA ARG A 696 11.29 -11.32 -12.45
C ARG A 696 11.32 -12.65 -11.70
N GLY A 697 10.41 -13.58 -12.02
CA GLY A 697 10.37 -14.87 -11.34
C GLY A 697 11.61 -15.72 -11.60
N GLU A 698 12.20 -15.65 -12.78
CA GLU A 698 13.45 -16.37 -13.11
C GLU A 698 14.67 -15.71 -12.45
N LEU A 699 14.65 -14.40 -12.25
CA LEU A 699 15.62 -13.69 -11.40
C LEU A 699 15.49 -14.11 -9.93
N VAL A 700 14.28 -14.35 -9.44
CA VAL A 700 14.03 -14.89 -8.10
C VAL A 700 14.48 -16.35 -7.98
N LYS A 701 14.18 -17.22 -8.97
CA LYS A 701 14.77 -18.58 -9.04
C LYS A 701 16.29 -18.53 -9.04
N PHE A 702 16.87 -17.64 -9.84
CA PHE A 702 18.32 -17.47 -9.91
C PHE A 702 18.87 -17.07 -8.54
N ALA A 703 18.26 -16.10 -7.84
CA ALA A 703 18.64 -15.71 -6.48
C ALA A 703 18.52 -16.86 -5.44
N ILE A 704 17.49 -17.71 -5.57
CA ILE A 704 17.21 -18.84 -4.67
C ILE A 704 18.18 -20.01 -4.90
N LEU A 705 18.28 -20.47 -6.15
CA LEU A 705 18.95 -21.72 -6.52
C LEU A 705 20.45 -21.52 -6.72
N VAL A 706 20.82 -20.48 -7.49
CA VAL A 706 22.19 -20.21 -7.95
C VAL A 706 22.84 -19.14 -7.06
N GLY A 707 22.32 -17.92 -7.12
CA GLY A 707 22.83 -16.74 -6.43
C GLY A 707 24.15 -16.23 -7.00
N PHE A 708 24.76 -15.31 -6.27
CA PHE A 708 26.10 -14.79 -6.49
C PHE A 708 26.98 -15.12 -5.28
N ILE A 709 28.30 -15.09 -5.45
CA ILE A 709 29.27 -15.10 -4.35
C ILE A 709 29.33 -13.70 -3.73
N SER A 710 29.45 -12.64 -4.55
CA SER A 710 29.64 -11.28 -4.02
C SER A 710 28.36 -10.65 -3.48
N THR A 711 28.49 -9.97 -2.35
CA THR A 711 27.42 -9.27 -1.64
C THR A 711 26.89 -8.10 -2.46
N ARG A 712 27.77 -7.40 -3.20
CA ARG A 712 27.39 -6.38 -4.18
C ARG A 712 26.47 -6.93 -5.28
N LYS A 713 26.77 -8.11 -5.85
CA LYS A 713 25.90 -8.72 -6.88
C LYS A 713 24.60 -9.26 -6.27
N LYS A 714 24.61 -9.86 -5.06
CA LYS A 714 23.39 -10.26 -4.34
C LYS A 714 22.42 -9.09 -4.11
N GLU A 715 22.91 -7.98 -3.60
CA GLU A 715 22.07 -6.82 -3.24
C GLU A 715 21.53 -6.09 -4.48
N LEU A 716 22.33 -5.94 -5.54
CA LEU A 716 21.85 -5.42 -6.82
C LEU A 716 20.78 -6.31 -7.46
N LEU A 717 20.88 -7.64 -7.30
CA LEU A 717 19.84 -8.59 -7.74
C LEU A 717 18.55 -8.43 -6.93
N LYS A 718 18.65 -8.32 -5.60
CA LYS A 718 17.51 -8.06 -4.70
C LYS A 718 16.78 -6.78 -5.07
N GLN A 719 17.50 -5.68 -5.24
CA GLN A 719 16.94 -4.38 -5.64
C GLN A 719 16.25 -4.44 -7.01
N ILE A 720 16.80 -5.19 -7.98
CA ILE A 720 16.17 -5.41 -9.28
C ILE A 720 14.87 -6.22 -9.19
N ILE A 721 14.83 -7.22 -8.31
CA ILE A 721 13.62 -8.01 -8.02
C ILE A 721 12.55 -7.11 -7.39
N GLU A 722 12.92 -6.32 -6.38
CA GLU A 722 12.01 -5.39 -5.68
C GLU A 722 11.49 -4.28 -6.59
N GLN A 723 12.34 -3.67 -7.43
CA GLN A 723 11.95 -2.64 -8.39
C GLN A 723 11.16 -3.17 -9.60
N LYS A 724 11.09 -4.48 -9.84
CA LYS A 724 10.24 -5.08 -10.87
C LYS A 724 8.86 -5.41 -10.29
N GLU A 725 7.87 -4.61 -10.67
CA GLU A 725 6.47 -4.85 -10.33
C GLU A 725 5.95 -6.18 -10.92
N MET A 726 5.05 -6.84 -10.20
CA MET A 726 4.69 -8.25 -10.44
C MET A 726 3.59 -8.45 -11.51
N TYR A 727 3.76 -7.82 -12.69
CA TYR A 727 2.72 -7.80 -13.73
C TYR A 727 2.58 -9.10 -14.55
N GLN A 728 3.60 -9.95 -14.60
CA GLN A 728 3.63 -11.19 -15.41
C GLN A 728 3.81 -12.42 -14.53
N ILE A 729 2.88 -12.60 -13.59
CA ILE A 729 2.98 -13.62 -12.55
C ILE A 729 2.72 -15.02 -13.10
N GLU A 730 1.70 -15.13 -13.96
CA GLU A 730 1.25 -16.30 -14.72
C GLU A 730 2.32 -16.92 -15.63
N ASN A 731 3.19 -16.08 -16.21
CA ASN A 731 4.21 -16.52 -17.15
C ASN A 731 5.59 -16.73 -16.50
N SER A 732 5.68 -16.49 -15.18
CA SER A 732 6.87 -16.84 -14.41
C SER A 732 6.85 -18.33 -14.06
N GLY A 733 8.01 -18.98 -14.04
CA GLY A 733 8.09 -20.36 -13.54
C GLY A 733 8.22 -20.44 -12.02
N PHE A 734 7.97 -19.35 -11.27
CA PHE A 734 8.12 -19.30 -9.82
C PHE A 734 6.83 -18.93 -9.08
N TYR A 735 5.83 -18.31 -9.72
CA TYR A 735 4.52 -18.00 -9.12
C TYR A 735 3.39 -18.84 -9.78
N ARG A 736 2.21 -19.10 -9.15
CA ARG A 736 1.16 -20.07 -9.65
C ARG A 736 -0.35 -19.80 -9.44
N LEU A 737 -1.07 -19.18 -10.38
CA LEU A 737 -2.54 -18.94 -10.26
C LEU A 737 -3.45 -20.15 -10.58
N ASN A 738 -3.85 -20.98 -9.59
CA ASN A 738 -5.06 -21.85 -9.64
C ASN A 738 -6.24 -21.21 -8.84
N GLU A 739 -7.26 -21.85 -8.21
CA GLU A 739 -8.55 -21.20 -7.77
C GLU A 739 -9.15 -21.43 -6.31
N ILE A 740 -10.47 -21.32 -5.94
CA ILE A 740 -10.98 -20.48 -4.70
C ILE A 740 -12.04 -21.48 -3.86
N HIS A 741 -12.14 -21.63 -2.47
CA HIS A 741 -13.20 -22.40 -1.62
C HIS A 741 -13.59 -22.13 0.02
N ALA A 742 -14.70 -21.52 0.68
CA ALA A 742 -15.38 -20.93 2.05
C ALA A 742 -16.22 -21.42 3.62
N THR A 743 -16.43 -22.57 4.46
CA THR A 743 -17.15 -22.99 5.86
C THR A 743 -16.89 -22.55 7.47
N LYS A 744 -16.91 -23.34 8.65
CA LYS A 744 -16.65 -23.04 10.20
C LYS A 744 -15.82 -24.14 11.00
N GLU A 745 -15.84 -24.33 12.42
CA GLU A 745 -14.90 -25.09 13.43
C GLU A 745 -15.34 -25.64 14.93
N TYR A 746 -14.84 -26.79 15.57
CA TYR A 746 -15.06 -27.42 17.00
C TYR A 746 -13.84 -28.12 17.84
N TYR A 747 -13.62 -28.09 19.22
CA TYR A 747 -12.55 -28.76 20.15
C TYR A 747 -11.17 -28.17 20.83
N LYS A 748 -9.93 -28.82 20.86
CA LYS A 748 -8.74 -28.64 21.84
C LYS A 748 -7.21 -28.75 21.37
N GLY A 749 -6.17 -28.24 22.10
CA GLY A 749 -4.67 -28.40 21.83
C GLY A 749 -3.60 -27.38 22.45
N LYS A 750 -2.42 -27.04 21.80
CA LYS A 750 -1.34 -25.97 22.14
C LYS A 750 -0.45 -25.23 20.99
N VAL A 751 -0.75 -23.97 20.50
CA VAL A 751 -0.28 -23.09 19.29
C VAL A 751 1.10 -23.15 18.57
N TYR A 752 1.28 -22.31 17.46
CA TYR A 752 2.40 -21.34 17.10
C TYR A 752 2.21 -19.94 16.33
N ASP A 753 3.18 -18.96 16.42
CA ASP A 753 3.45 -17.70 15.60
C ASP A 753 5.00 -17.32 15.53
N LEU A 754 5.73 -17.01 14.41
CA LEU A 754 7.25 -16.89 14.33
C LEU A 754 7.83 -15.44 14.18
N THR A 755 8.24 -14.90 12.98
CA THR A 755 8.62 -13.49 12.52
C THR A 755 9.79 -13.31 11.47
N LEU A 756 9.83 -12.50 10.35
CA LEU A 756 11.02 -12.28 9.41
C LEU A 756 11.20 -10.95 8.56
N ASP A 757 12.22 -10.74 7.68
CA ASP A 757 12.80 -9.44 7.19
C ASP A 757 12.23 -8.70 5.96
N GLY A 758 12.10 -7.37 6.05
CA GLY A 758 11.72 -6.56 4.90
C GLY A 758 10.21 -6.32 4.76
N ALA A 759 9.47 -7.07 3.92
CA ALA A 759 7.99 -7.06 3.87
C ALA A 759 7.44 -8.44 4.23
N PRO A 760 6.25 -8.57 4.85
CA PRO A 760 5.57 -9.81 5.18
C PRO A 760 5.86 -11.10 4.28
N TYR A 761 6.24 -11.03 2.99
CA TYR A 761 6.84 -12.05 2.06
C TYR A 761 7.61 -13.30 2.59
N TYR A 762 7.05 -14.54 2.48
CA TYR A 762 7.75 -15.81 2.85
C TYR A 762 7.39 -17.25 2.26
N PHE A 763 6.24 -17.56 1.61
CA PHE A 763 5.74 -18.90 1.14
C PHE A 763 5.68 -20.12 2.10
N ALA A 764 4.48 -20.75 2.20
CA ALA A 764 4.23 -22.05 2.87
C ALA A 764 2.99 -22.82 2.40
N ASN A 765 3.03 -24.14 2.47
CA ASN A 765 2.46 -25.13 1.52
C ASN A 765 2.21 -24.58 0.12
N GLY A 766 3.26 -23.93 -0.39
CA GLY A 766 3.33 -23.28 -1.70
C GLY A 766 3.01 -21.79 -1.73
N ILE A 767 2.63 -21.16 -0.61
CA ILE A 767 1.75 -19.99 -0.72
C ILE A 767 1.99 -18.88 0.39
N LEU A 768 1.98 -17.56 0.06
CA LEU A 768 2.28 -16.29 0.86
C LEU A 768 1.18 -15.83 1.95
N THR A 769 1.23 -14.82 2.89
CA THR A 769 0.17 -14.65 4.00
C THR A 769 0.01 -13.37 4.96
N HIS A 770 -1.12 -13.02 5.64
CA HIS A 770 -1.41 -11.79 6.55
C HIS A 770 -1.55 -12.42 8.01
N ASN A 771 -1.28 -12.03 9.29
CA ASN A 771 -0.76 -10.98 10.24
C ASN A 771 -1.54 -9.76 10.94
N SER A 772 -2.43 -9.88 11.96
CA SER A 772 -3.14 -8.72 12.62
C SER A 772 -2.47 -8.23 13.89
N LEU A 773 -1.42 -7.47 13.65
CA LEU A 773 -0.15 -7.82 14.23
C LEU A 773 0.56 -6.61 14.80
N TYR A 774 0.64 -5.56 13.97
CA TYR A 774 1.63 -4.50 14.16
C TYR A 774 1.52 -3.81 15.52
N PRO A 775 0.33 -3.46 16.05
CA PRO A 775 0.19 -2.94 17.41
C PRO A 775 0.74 -3.91 18.47
N SER A 776 0.41 -5.19 18.35
CA SER A 776 0.75 -6.22 19.32
C SER A 776 2.23 -6.63 19.31
N ILE A 777 2.92 -6.53 18.16
CA ILE A 777 4.39 -6.50 18.11
C ILE A 777 4.89 -5.34 18.94
N ILE A 778 4.45 -4.12 18.58
CA ILE A 778 5.06 -2.88 19.07
C ILE A 778 5.05 -2.88 20.59
N ILE A 779 3.97 -3.38 21.20
CA ILE A 779 3.86 -3.56 22.64
C ILE A 779 4.78 -4.68 23.15
N THR A 780 4.68 -5.89 22.59
CA THR A 780 5.35 -7.07 23.15
C THR A 780 6.87 -6.99 23.02
N HIS A 781 7.36 -6.54 21.86
CA HIS A 781 8.76 -6.27 21.59
C HIS A 781 9.23 -4.89 21.99
N ASN A 782 8.32 -4.08 22.51
CA ASN A 782 8.63 -2.77 23.01
C ASN A 782 9.24 -1.85 21.93
N VAL A 783 8.81 -2.03 20.67
CA VAL A 783 9.42 -1.41 19.49
C VAL A 783 9.12 0.08 19.46
N SER A 784 10.14 0.89 19.70
CA SER A 784 9.98 2.35 19.78
C SER A 784 11.34 3.01 19.49
N PRO A 785 11.39 4.24 18.93
CA PRO A 785 12.67 4.89 18.59
C PRO A 785 13.60 5.12 19.79
N ASP A 786 13.06 5.17 21.00
CA ASP A 786 13.76 5.33 22.28
C ASP A 786 14.37 4.03 22.84
N THR A 787 13.86 2.86 22.43
CA THR A 787 14.32 1.52 22.87
C THR A 787 15.28 0.86 21.88
N LEU A 788 15.37 1.39 20.66
CA LEU A 788 16.27 1.00 19.57
C LEU A 788 17.76 1.14 19.95
N GLU A 789 18.54 0.07 19.75
CA GLU A 789 20.00 -0.04 19.96
C GLU A 789 20.51 0.62 21.25
N ARG A 790 19.76 0.41 22.34
CA ARG A 790 20.07 1.03 23.63
C ARG A 790 21.32 0.44 24.28
N GLU A 791 22.42 1.18 24.20
CA GLU A 791 23.64 0.93 24.98
C GLU A 791 23.35 0.69 26.47
N GLY A 792 24.06 -0.26 27.07
CA GLY A 792 23.92 -0.61 28.49
C GLY A 792 22.65 -1.39 28.86
N CYS A 793 21.72 -1.61 27.93
CA CYS A 793 20.52 -2.40 28.18
C CYS A 793 20.84 -3.90 28.37
N LYS A 794 20.29 -4.51 29.41
CA LYS A 794 20.54 -5.91 29.81
C LYS A 794 19.67 -6.90 29.05
N ASN A 795 18.38 -6.58 28.88
CA ASN A 795 17.42 -7.43 28.19
C ASN A 795 16.98 -6.76 26.89
N TYR A 796 17.10 -7.44 25.75
CA TYR A 796 16.66 -6.93 24.46
C TYR A 796 15.99 -8.02 23.64
N ASP A 797 14.88 -7.67 23.00
CA ASP A 797 14.42 -8.39 21.83
C ASP A 797 15.19 -7.82 20.63
N VAL A 798 16.24 -8.54 20.21
CA VAL A 798 16.91 -8.29 18.91
C VAL A 798 15.85 -8.48 17.85
N ALA A 799 15.49 -7.49 17.01
CA ALA A 799 14.57 -7.58 15.85
C ALA A 799 15.15 -8.52 14.80
N PRO A 800 14.95 -9.84 14.94
CA PRO A 800 16.06 -10.80 14.75
C PRO A 800 16.65 -11.07 13.31
N ILE A 801 16.56 -10.18 12.32
CA ILE A 801 17.21 -10.24 10.98
C ILE A 801 17.60 -8.85 10.48
N VAL A 802 16.65 -7.90 10.51
CA VAL A 802 16.97 -6.48 10.34
C VAL A 802 17.96 -6.04 11.41
N GLY A 803 18.02 -6.79 12.53
CA GLY A 803 19.13 -6.89 13.46
C GLY A 803 18.96 -6.00 14.68
N TYR A 804 18.14 -4.97 14.54
CA TYR A 804 17.94 -3.88 15.50
C TYR A 804 17.50 -4.36 16.89
N LYS A 805 18.28 -4.09 17.93
CA LYS A 805 17.94 -4.44 19.31
C LYS A 805 16.89 -3.49 19.87
N PHE A 806 15.82 -4.04 20.44
CA PHE A 806 14.82 -3.27 21.19
C PHE A 806 14.89 -3.63 22.67
N CYS A 807 15.32 -2.66 23.46
CA CYS A 807 15.50 -2.78 24.89
C CYS A 807 14.19 -3.11 25.62
N LYS A 808 14.24 -4.00 26.61
CA LYS A 808 13.10 -4.44 27.43
C LYS A 808 13.20 -3.98 28.89
N ASP A 809 14.31 -3.37 29.30
CA ASP A 809 14.54 -2.88 30.67
C ASP A 809 13.61 -1.71 31.07
N PHE A 810 13.02 -0.99 30.10
CA PHE A 810 12.00 0.04 30.32
C PHE A 810 10.98 0.02 29.18
N LYS A 811 9.71 0.38 29.44
CA LYS A 811 8.66 0.48 28.41
C LYS A 811 8.90 1.69 27.51
N GLY A 812 8.93 1.47 26.20
CA GLY A 812 9.15 2.50 25.18
C GLY A 812 7.93 3.38 24.93
N PHE A 813 8.15 4.58 24.39
CA PHE A 813 7.12 5.60 24.21
C PHE A 813 5.93 5.13 23.35
N ILE A 814 6.18 4.68 22.11
CA ILE A 814 5.11 4.23 21.19
C ILE A 814 4.51 2.89 21.66
N SER A 815 5.35 2.00 22.21
CA SER A 815 4.96 0.70 22.79
C SER A 815 3.85 0.84 23.85
N SER A 816 4.14 1.59 24.91
CA SER A 816 3.20 1.81 26.02
C SER A 816 1.93 2.57 25.60
N ILE A 817 2.01 3.46 24.61
CA ILE A 817 0.85 4.16 24.05
C ILE A 817 -0.11 3.19 23.34
N LEU A 818 0.42 2.21 22.60
CA LEU A 818 -0.42 1.22 21.93
C LEU A 818 -1.04 0.22 22.91
N GLU A 819 -0.36 -0.07 24.01
CA GLU A 819 -0.86 -0.90 25.11
C GLU A 819 -2.10 -0.25 25.76
N GLU A 820 -1.99 1.04 26.13
CA GLU A 820 -3.10 1.86 26.63
C GLU A 820 -4.28 1.93 25.65
N LEU A 821 -4.01 2.06 24.34
CA LEU A 821 -5.05 2.08 23.30
C LEU A 821 -5.78 0.73 23.17
N ILE A 822 -5.06 -0.40 23.21
CA ILE A 822 -5.68 -1.74 23.14
C ILE A 822 -6.51 -2.03 24.39
N GLU A 823 -6.01 -1.68 25.59
CA GLU A 823 -6.77 -1.78 26.83
C GLU A 823 -8.06 -0.96 26.77
N THR A 824 -7.94 0.31 26.37
CA THR A 824 -9.07 1.24 26.24
C THR A 824 -10.12 0.68 25.26
N ARG A 825 -9.68 0.16 24.11
CA ARG A 825 -10.58 -0.49 23.14
C ARG A 825 -11.27 -1.73 23.72
N THR A 826 -10.58 -2.50 24.55
CA THR A 826 -11.14 -3.69 25.20
C THR A 826 -12.17 -3.33 26.27
N LYS A 827 -11.89 -2.30 27.08
CA LYS A 827 -12.83 -1.71 28.05
C LYS A 827 -14.11 -1.23 27.35
N ILE A 828 -13.98 -0.47 26.26
CA ILE A 828 -15.11 -0.03 25.42
C ILE A 828 -15.87 -1.22 24.80
N LYS A 829 -15.18 -2.22 24.22
CA LYS A 829 -15.83 -3.44 23.67
C LYS A 829 -16.62 -4.21 24.74
N LYS A 830 -16.17 -4.23 26.01
CA LYS A 830 -16.88 -4.88 27.12
C LYS A 830 -18.16 -4.14 27.48
N GLU A 831 -18.09 -2.82 27.64
CA GLU A 831 -19.27 -1.97 27.90
C GLU A 831 -20.27 -2.04 26.73
N MET A 832 -19.78 -1.98 25.49
CA MET A 832 -20.60 -2.07 24.27
C MET A 832 -21.39 -3.38 24.18
N LYS A 833 -20.79 -4.51 24.60
CA LYS A 833 -21.49 -5.81 24.66
C LYS A 833 -22.62 -5.80 25.69
N ALA A 834 -22.35 -5.26 26.88
CA ALA A 834 -23.30 -5.18 28.00
C ALA A 834 -24.39 -4.11 27.85
N THR A 835 -24.17 -3.11 27.00
CA THR A 835 -25.12 -2.01 26.77
C THR A 835 -26.31 -2.50 25.94
N ILE A 836 -27.51 -2.43 26.53
CA ILE A 836 -28.78 -2.76 25.88
C ILE A 836 -29.28 -1.61 25.00
N ASP A 837 -29.17 -0.36 25.47
CA ASP A 837 -29.58 0.83 24.73
C ASP A 837 -28.90 0.90 23.35
N PRO A 838 -29.66 0.89 22.23
CA PRO A 838 -29.08 0.94 20.89
C PRO A 838 -28.31 2.24 20.61
N ILE A 839 -28.65 3.36 21.25
CA ILE A 839 -28.00 4.67 21.01
C ILE A 839 -26.61 4.67 21.65
N LYS A 840 -26.50 4.43 22.96
CA LYS A 840 -25.22 4.30 23.66
C LYS A 840 -24.37 3.16 23.08
N ARG A 841 -24.99 2.04 22.68
CA ARG A 841 -24.28 0.93 22.01
C ARG A 841 -23.68 1.34 20.68
N LYS A 842 -24.39 2.13 19.86
CA LYS A 842 -23.87 2.70 18.60
C LYS A 842 -22.73 3.70 18.85
N MET A 843 -22.82 4.55 19.88
CA MET A 843 -21.72 5.44 20.30
C MET A 843 -20.47 4.68 20.75
N LEU A 844 -20.63 3.61 21.54
CA LEU A 844 -19.49 2.77 21.96
C LEU A 844 -18.85 2.02 20.78
N ASP A 845 -19.62 1.67 19.74
CA ASP A 845 -19.08 1.12 18.50
C ASP A 845 -18.26 2.15 17.70
N TYR A 846 -18.71 3.41 17.62
CA TYR A 846 -17.89 4.49 17.06
C TYR A 846 -16.59 4.70 17.85
N ARG A 847 -16.65 4.70 19.19
CA ARG A 847 -15.46 4.78 20.06
C ARG A 847 -14.45 3.66 19.77
N GLN A 848 -14.88 2.39 19.74
CA GLN A 848 -13.94 1.28 19.46
C GLN A 848 -13.42 1.26 18.01
N LYS A 849 -14.17 1.81 17.04
CA LYS A 849 -13.71 2.04 15.65
C LYS A 849 -12.65 3.12 15.58
N ALA A 850 -12.83 4.26 16.24
CA ALA A 850 -11.85 5.35 16.29
C ALA A 850 -10.52 4.86 16.90
N VAL A 851 -10.58 4.12 18.01
CA VAL A 851 -9.39 3.52 18.63
C VAL A 851 -8.74 2.45 17.72
N LYS A 852 -9.52 1.62 17.01
CA LYS A 852 -8.97 0.66 16.02
C LYS A 852 -8.23 1.39 14.89
N LEU A 853 -8.81 2.46 14.36
CA LEU A 853 -8.22 3.26 13.28
C LEU A 853 -6.89 3.89 13.73
N LEU A 854 -6.86 4.48 14.93
CA LEU A 854 -5.67 5.11 15.48
C LEU A 854 -4.55 4.09 15.78
N ALA A 855 -4.86 2.99 16.47
CA ALA A 855 -3.87 1.97 16.82
C ALA A 855 -3.22 1.36 15.55
N ASN A 856 -4.03 0.98 14.56
CA ASN A 856 -3.53 0.45 13.29
C ASN A 856 -2.69 1.46 12.48
N SER A 857 -2.89 2.77 12.71
CA SER A 857 -2.16 3.83 12.00
C SER A 857 -0.76 4.09 12.56
N HIS A 858 -0.44 3.70 13.80
CA HIS A 858 0.87 3.96 14.42
C HIS A 858 2.02 3.27 13.67
N TYR A 859 1.81 2.03 13.19
CA TYR A 859 2.78 1.35 12.32
C TYR A 859 3.07 2.15 11.04
N GLY A 860 2.02 2.56 10.32
CA GLY A 860 2.16 3.35 9.10
C GLY A 860 2.76 4.74 9.35
N TYR A 861 2.59 5.28 10.55
CA TYR A 861 3.19 6.53 11.00
C TYR A 861 4.70 6.41 11.26
N MET A 862 5.20 5.33 11.87
CA MET A 862 6.66 5.15 12.04
C MET A 862 7.40 5.10 10.70
N GLY A 863 6.74 4.58 9.65
CA GLY A 863 7.21 4.60 8.28
C GLY A 863 6.84 5.86 7.47
N TYR A 864 6.07 6.80 8.03
CA TYR A 864 5.58 7.99 7.32
C TYR A 864 6.68 9.04 7.20
N PRO A 865 7.14 9.42 5.99
CA PRO A 865 8.32 10.26 5.85
C PRO A 865 8.30 11.61 6.59
N LYS A 866 7.12 12.21 6.87
CA LYS A 866 7.02 13.49 7.59
C LYS A 866 6.91 13.37 9.13
N ALA A 867 6.81 12.16 9.67
CA ALA A 867 6.66 11.93 11.11
C ALA A 867 7.83 12.47 11.94
N ARG A 868 7.54 12.94 13.16
CA ARG A 868 8.53 13.26 14.20
C ARG A 868 9.17 11.99 14.74
N TRP A 869 8.37 11.09 15.33
CA TRP A 869 8.82 9.75 15.75
C TRP A 869 8.84 8.79 14.55
N TYR A 870 9.42 9.24 13.44
CA TYR A 870 9.79 8.37 12.32
C TYR A 870 10.93 7.46 12.78
N SER A 871 10.79 6.17 12.51
CA SER A 871 11.91 5.25 12.51
C SER A 871 11.60 4.18 11.47
N LYS A 872 12.41 4.19 10.41
CA LYS A 872 12.42 3.16 9.38
C LYS A 872 12.79 1.81 9.98
N GLU A 873 13.64 1.83 11.00
CA GLU A 873 14.14 0.71 11.79
C GLU A 873 13.02 0.09 12.61
N CYS A 874 12.20 0.89 13.31
CA CYS A 874 10.99 0.41 14.00
C CYS A 874 9.93 -0.06 13.01
N ALA A 875 9.63 0.72 11.96
CA ALA A 875 8.63 0.36 10.97
C ALA A 875 8.99 -0.94 10.22
N GLU A 876 10.25 -1.10 9.82
CA GLU A 876 10.73 -2.32 9.19
C GLU A 876 10.96 -3.45 10.19
N SER A 877 11.23 -3.18 11.47
CA SER A 877 11.19 -4.20 12.52
C SER A 877 9.78 -4.65 12.84
N VAL A 878 8.76 -3.82 12.61
CA VAL A 878 7.35 -4.15 12.89
C VAL A 878 6.67 -4.76 11.68
N THR A 879 6.99 -4.32 10.46
CA THR A 879 6.78 -5.21 9.33
C THR A 879 7.51 -6.51 9.62
N ALA A 880 8.76 -6.48 10.11
CA ALA A 880 9.59 -7.67 10.20
C ALA A 880 9.23 -8.64 11.31
N TRP A 881 8.74 -8.16 12.43
CA TRP A 881 7.97 -8.94 13.37
C TRP A 881 6.63 -9.43 12.77
N GLY A 882 6.54 -9.56 11.44
CA GLY A 882 5.30 -9.70 10.70
C GLY A 882 5.37 -10.48 9.39
N ARG A 883 6.53 -11.03 9.03
CA ARG A 883 6.61 -12.04 7.96
C ARG A 883 6.26 -13.31 8.64
N THR A 884 7.24 -13.84 9.35
CA THR A 884 7.06 -15.14 9.91
C THR A 884 6.19 -15.10 11.18
N TYR A 885 5.67 -13.97 11.69
CA TYR A 885 4.66 -14.14 12.75
C TYR A 885 3.53 -15.00 12.14
N ILE A 886 3.19 -14.68 10.89
CA ILE A 886 2.40 -15.55 10.06
C ILE A 886 3.05 -16.91 9.57
N GLU A 887 4.37 -17.19 9.55
CA GLU A 887 4.97 -18.57 9.53
C GLU A 887 5.63 -18.95 10.86
N MET A 888 4.98 -18.69 11.99
CA MET A 888 4.60 -19.82 12.84
C MET A 888 3.09 -20.05 12.81
N THR A 889 2.38 -19.38 11.90
CA THR A 889 1.17 -19.96 11.30
C THR A 889 1.44 -20.85 10.12
N ILE A 890 1.43 -20.45 8.83
CA ILE A 890 1.03 -21.37 7.74
C ILE A 890 1.37 -22.85 7.92
N LYS A 891 2.68 -23.12 8.05
CA LYS A 891 3.34 -24.42 8.32
C LYS A 891 2.87 -25.13 9.58
N GLU A 892 1.62 -24.99 10.00
CA GLU A 892 1.11 -25.70 11.15
C GLU A 892 -0.23 -26.47 11.07
N ILE A 893 -0.94 -26.82 9.97
CA ILE A 893 -2.31 -27.45 10.00
C ILE A 893 -2.70 -28.68 9.13
N GLU A 894 -2.16 -28.84 7.94
CA GLU A 894 -2.66 -29.86 7.02
C GLU A 894 -2.31 -31.29 7.42
N GLU A 895 -1.49 -31.47 8.46
CA GLU A 895 -0.76 -32.73 8.70
C GLU A 895 -1.00 -33.36 10.09
N LYS A 896 -1.70 -32.69 11.01
CA LYS A 896 -2.34 -33.26 12.23
C LYS A 896 -3.83 -32.95 12.24
N PHE A 897 -4.28 -31.83 11.69
CA PHE A 897 -5.72 -31.57 11.58
C PHE A 897 -6.30 -32.00 10.24
N GLY A 898 -5.49 -32.07 9.18
CA GLY A 898 -5.82 -32.86 7.98
C GLY A 898 -6.76 -32.11 7.05
N PHE A 899 -6.22 -31.06 6.45
CA PHE A 899 -6.98 -29.90 6.00
C PHE A 899 -6.22 -29.20 4.88
N LYS A 900 -6.61 -27.97 4.53
CA LYS A 900 -6.26 -27.38 3.23
C LYS A 900 -5.73 -25.76 3.33
N VAL A 901 -4.84 -24.77 2.73
CA VAL A 901 -3.77 -24.35 1.59
C VAL A 901 -4.12 -23.77 0.18
N LEU A 902 -4.62 -22.53 0.06
CA LEU A 902 -4.82 -21.73 -1.15
C LEU A 902 -4.81 -20.19 -0.92
N TYR A 903 -4.49 -19.55 0.25
CA TYR A 903 -4.81 -18.10 0.46
C TYR A 903 -4.28 -17.30 1.71
N ALA A 904 -3.75 -16.03 1.58
CA ALA A 904 -3.41 -14.97 2.62
C ALA A 904 -2.39 -13.77 2.30
N ASP A 905 -2.22 -12.67 3.10
CA ASP A 905 -1.64 -11.30 2.71
C ASP A 905 -0.58 -10.27 3.47
N THR A 906 -0.16 -10.21 4.77
CA THR A 906 -0.08 -9.14 5.94
C THR A 906 -0.90 -9.03 7.42
N ASP A 907 -2.08 -9.42 8.14
CA ASP A 907 -3.62 -9.89 8.22
C ASP A 907 -4.11 -11.39 8.47
N GLY A 908 -4.86 -12.09 7.54
CA GLY A 908 -4.46 -13.38 6.86
C GLY A 908 -5.25 -14.09 5.75
N LEU A 909 -5.99 -15.23 5.98
CA LEU A 909 -6.20 -16.50 5.18
C LEU A 909 -7.69 -17.06 5.01
N TYR A 910 -8.00 -17.96 4.02
CA TYR A 910 -9.33 -18.48 3.43
C TYR A 910 -9.74 -19.99 3.70
N ALA A 911 -9.87 -20.85 2.62
CA ALA A 911 -10.68 -22.03 2.04
C ALA A 911 -10.67 -23.70 2.15
N THR A 912 -11.64 -24.51 2.67
CA THR A 912 -12.05 -25.99 2.49
C THR A 912 -11.32 -27.21 3.16
N ILE A 913 -11.99 -28.31 3.62
CA ILE A 913 -11.48 -29.71 3.41
C ILE A 913 -12.19 -30.28 2.16
N PRO A 914 -11.48 -30.81 1.15
CA PRO A 914 -12.05 -31.56 0.06
C PRO A 914 -12.96 -32.70 0.53
N ASP A 915 -14.06 -32.90 -0.19
CA ASP A 915 -14.94 -34.06 -0.11
C ASP A 915 -15.59 -34.30 1.28
N ALA A 916 -15.41 -33.37 2.22
CA ALA A 916 -16.05 -33.38 3.53
C ALA A 916 -17.30 -32.48 3.54
N ASP A 917 -18.25 -32.83 4.42
CA ASP A 917 -19.46 -32.06 4.59
C ASP A 917 -19.20 -30.74 5.33
N ALA A 918 -20.17 -29.84 5.22
CA ALA A 918 -20.19 -28.56 5.90
C ALA A 918 -19.70 -28.64 7.35
N GLU A 919 -20.26 -29.56 8.14
CA GLU A 919 -20.21 -29.62 9.60
C GLU A 919 -19.07 -30.49 10.16
N THR A 920 -18.57 -31.49 9.45
CA THR A 920 -17.23 -32.06 9.71
C THR A 920 -16.16 -31.00 9.50
N ILE A 921 -16.30 -30.20 8.44
CA ILE A 921 -15.44 -29.02 8.29
C ILE A 921 -15.76 -28.03 9.42
N LYS A 922 -17.04 -27.83 9.85
CA LYS A 922 -17.43 -27.14 11.12
C LYS A 922 -16.95 -27.82 12.41
N LYS A 923 -16.26 -28.96 12.35
CA LYS A 923 -15.76 -29.65 13.55
C LYS A 923 -14.26 -29.56 13.72
N LYS A 924 -13.40 -29.80 12.75
CA LYS A 924 -11.98 -30.12 13.03
C LYS A 924 -11.05 -28.98 13.47
N ALA A 925 -11.61 -27.89 13.99
CA ALA A 925 -10.96 -26.82 14.72
C ALA A 925 -11.82 -25.79 15.47
N LYS A 926 -12.19 -26.13 16.69
CA LYS A 926 -11.49 -25.67 17.89
C LYS A 926 -10.42 -26.72 18.27
N GLU A 927 -10.49 -27.94 17.71
CA GLU A 927 -9.43 -28.92 17.48
C GLU A 927 -8.13 -28.28 16.98
N PHE A 928 -8.11 -27.47 15.91
CA PHE A 928 -7.10 -26.43 15.79
C PHE A 928 -7.31 -25.23 16.75
N LEU A 929 -8.36 -24.38 16.80
CA LEU A 929 -8.20 -23.11 17.58
C LEU A 929 -7.80 -23.24 19.06
N LYS A 930 -8.04 -24.33 19.76
CA LYS A 930 -7.44 -24.57 21.07
C LYS A 930 -6.19 -25.42 20.99
N TYR A 931 -5.87 -26.08 19.88
CA TYR A 931 -4.47 -26.10 19.42
C TYR A 931 -3.97 -24.73 18.96
N ILE A 932 -4.70 -23.65 19.27
CA ILE A 932 -4.09 -22.49 19.91
C ILE A 932 -3.84 -22.84 21.41
N ASN A 933 -3.81 -22.05 22.48
CA ASN A 933 -2.48 -21.55 22.82
C ASN A 933 -1.61 -22.23 23.97
N SER A 934 -0.29 -21.88 24.11
CA SER A 934 0.68 -22.32 25.20
C SER A 934 2.02 -21.51 25.57
N LYS A 935 2.04 -20.24 26.06
CA LYS A 935 3.16 -19.19 26.11
C LYS A 935 3.58 -18.26 24.87
N LEU A 936 2.72 -17.46 24.21
CA LEU A 936 3.04 -16.45 23.15
C LEU A 936 3.49 -15.32 24.02
N PRO A 937 4.64 -14.72 23.79
CA PRO A 937 4.88 -13.49 24.49
C PRO A 937 3.79 -12.47 24.09
N GLY A 938 3.19 -11.81 25.08
CA GLY A 938 2.46 -10.55 24.93
C GLY A 938 1.00 -10.58 24.48
N LEU A 939 0.71 -9.91 23.35
CA LEU A 939 -0.64 -9.43 23.01
C LEU A 939 -1.14 -9.66 21.57
N LEU A 940 -0.62 -10.65 20.85
CA LEU A 940 -1.36 -11.26 19.73
C LEU A 940 -2.44 -12.20 20.40
N GLU A 941 -3.14 -13.14 19.75
CA GLU A 941 -4.24 -14.03 20.29
C GLU A 941 -5.32 -14.41 19.26
N LEU A 942 -5.40 -15.68 18.87
CA LEU A 942 -6.18 -16.08 17.71
C LEU A 942 -7.70 -16.01 17.94
N GLU A 943 -8.38 -14.91 17.60
CA GLU A 943 -9.82 -14.73 17.88
C GLU A 943 -10.72 -15.10 16.70
N TYR A 944 -11.66 -16.05 16.94
CA TYR A 944 -12.72 -16.77 16.12
C TYR A 944 -13.89 -15.88 15.36
N GLU A 945 -14.83 -15.62 13.27
CA GLU A 945 -16.14 -15.09 12.50
C GLU A 945 -17.28 -16.02 11.80
N GLY A 946 -17.20 -17.36 11.50
CA GLY A 946 -18.18 -18.43 10.95
C GLY A 946 -19.05 -18.53 9.57
N PHE A 947 -18.74 -19.41 8.55
CA PHE A 947 -19.43 -20.09 7.32
C PHE A 947 -20.01 -19.48 6.01
N TYR A 948 -19.35 -19.71 4.85
CA TYR A 948 -19.76 -19.42 3.45
C TYR A 948 -20.27 -20.65 2.66
N LEU A 949 -20.85 -20.46 1.45
CA LEU A 949 -21.19 -21.58 0.52
C LEU A 949 -20.29 -21.77 -0.71
N ARG A 950 -20.11 -20.75 -1.56
CA ARG A 950 -19.39 -20.87 -2.86
C ARG A 950 -18.44 -19.70 -3.10
N GLY A 951 -17.40 -19.90 -3.92
CA GLY A 951 -16.45 -18.84 -4.30
C GLY A 951 -15.73 -19.08 -5.64
N PHE A 952 -15.38 -18.00 -6.37
CA PHE A 952 -14.84 -17.99 -7.76
C PHE A 952 -13.55 -17.14 -7.87
N PHE A 953 -12.58 -17.46 -8.75
CA PHE A 953 -11.15 -17.17 -8.58
C PHE A 953 -10.33 -16.51 -9.83
N VAL A 954 -9.48 -15.41 -9.72
CA VAL A 954 -8.47 -14.75 -10.72
C VAL A 954 -6.94 -14.23 -10.48
N THR A 955 -6.39 -13.38 -9.52
CA THR A 955 -4.89 -12.94 -9.14
C THR A 955 -4.82 -11.93 -7.88
N LYS A 956 -3.72 -11.26 -7.28
CA LYS A 956 -3.26 -10.49 -5.93
C LYS A 956 -3.59 -9.03 -5.14
N LYS A 957 -4.54 -8.80 -4.16
CA LYS A 957 -5.76 -7.82 -3.81
C LYS A 957 -7.31 -7.65 -4.50
N ARG A 958 -8.28 -8.69 -4.70
CA ARG A 958 -9.56 -9.34 -5.37
C ARG A 958 -10.16 -10.60 -4.62
N TYR A 959 -11.48 -10.97 -4.50
CA TYR A 959 -11.85 -12.42 -4.24
C TYR A 959 -13.09 -13.25 -4.76
N ALA A 960 -14.37 -13.15 -4.39
CA ALA A 960 -15.56 -13.88 -4.98
C ALA A 960 -16.09 -15.12 -4.26
N VAL A 961 -17.36 -15.01 -3.86
CA VAL A 961 -17.90 -15.58 -2.62
C VAL A 961 -19.45 -15.39 -2.59
N ILE A 962 -20.31 -16.32 -2.10
CA ILE A 962 -21.76 -16.09 -1.72
C ILE A 962 -22.38 -16.90 -0.50
N ASP A 963 -22.94 -16.29 0.59
CA ASP A 963 -23.06 -16.85 1.99
C ASP A 963 -24.18 -17.83 2.27
N GLU A 964 -24.12 -18.45 3.46
CA GLU A 964 -25.32 -18.85 4.22
C GLU A 964 -26.41 -17.76 4.10
N GLU A 965 -26.08 -16.44 4.16
CA GLU A 965 -26.99 -15.31 3.90
C GLU A 965 -27.16 -14.86 2.41
N GLY A 966 -26.43 -15.44 1.45
CA GLY A 966 -26.60 -15.15 0.01
C GLY A 966 -26.07 -13.80 -0.53
N LYS A 967 -25.36 -13.00 0.27
CA LYS A 967 -24.69 -11.76 -0.12
C LYS A 967 -23.34 -12.00 -0.81
N ILE A 968 -23.05 -11.12 -1.76
CA ILE A 968 -21.75 -10.96 -2.41
C ILE A 968 -21.28 -9.50 -2.21
N THR A 969 -20.00 -9.19 -2.42
CA THR A 969 -19.50 -7.80 -2.62
C THR A 969 -18.23 -7.85 -3.46
N THR A 970 -17.17 -7.07 -3.19
CA THR A 970 -15.94 -7.04 -4.00
C THR A 970 -14.70 -6.66 -3.17
N ARG A 971 -13.47 -6.83 -3.69
CA ARG A 971 -12.28 -6.13 -3.16
C ARG A 971 -11.58 -5.20 -4.14
N GLY A 972 -12.36 -4.60 -5.05
CA GLY A 972 -11.83 -3.73 -6.11
C GLY A 972 -11.96 -4.25 -7.57
N LEU A 973 -12.61 -5.42 -7.86
CA LEU A 973 -12.62 -6.15 -9.17
C LEU A 973 -13.12 -5.25 -10.30
N GLU A 974 -13.11 -5.60 -11.59
CA GLU A 974 -13.57 -4.69 -12.65
C GLU A 974 -14.84 -3.90 -12.26
N VAL A 975 -15.81 -4.56 -11.62
CA VAL A 975 -16.99 -3.98 -10.91
C VAL A 975 -16.77 -2.79 -9.93
N VAL A 976 -15.58 -2.46 -9.42
CA VAL A 976 -15.33 -1.34 -8.46
C VAL A 976 -13.95 -0.63 -8.54
N ARG A 977 -13.64 0.03 -9.67
CA ARG A 977 -12.71 1.19 -9.79
C ARG A 977 -13.26 2.04 -10.94
N ARG A 978 -12.98 3.34 -10.91
CA ARG A 978 -13.38 4.37 -11.87
C ARG A 978 -12.88 4.20 -13.32
N ASP A 979 -11.71 3.61 -13.53
CA ASP A 979 -11.01 3.52 -14.84
C ASP A 979 -11.60 2.44 -15.79
N TRP A 980 -12.89 2.16 -15.62
CA TRP A 980 -13.61 1.04 -16.20
C TRP A 980 -15.04 1.42 -16.51
N SER A 981 -15.46 1.18 -17.76
CA SER A 981 -16.81 1.50 -18.21
C SER A 981 -17.86 0.61 -17.56
N GLU A 982 -19.03 1.18 -17.28
CA GLU A 982 -20.07 0.50 -16.50
C GLU A 982 -20.58 -0.78 -17.17
N ILE A 983 -20.62 -0.84 -18.50
CA ILE A 983 -20.98 -2.07 -19.23
C ILE A 983 -20.12 -3.27 -18.80
N ALA A 984 -18.83 -3.06 -18.53
CA ALA A 984 -17.94 -4.13 -18.10
C ALA A 984 -18.00 -4.38 -16.59
N LYS A 985 -18.35 -3.37 -15.77
CA LYS A 985 -18.66 -3.55 -14.36
C LYS A 985 -19.90 -4.41 -14.17
N GLU A 986 -20.99 -4.07 -14.86
CA GLU A 986 -22.26 -4.83 -14.88
C GLU A 986 -22.08 -6.25 -15.41
N THR A 987 -21.43 -6.41 -16.56
CA THR A 987 -21.27 -7.74 -17.17
C THR A 987 -20.46 -8.65 -16.27
N GLN A 988 -19.41 -8.13 -15.62
CA GLN A 988 -18.66 -8.89 -14.62
C GLN A 988 -19.50 -9.17 -13.37
N ALA A 989 -20.31 -8.22 -12.89
CA ALA A 989 -21.19 -8.44 -11.74
C ALA A 989 -22.16 -9.60 -11.98
N LYS A 990 -22.84 -9.60 -13.13
CA LYS A 990 -23.81 -10.61 -13.60
C LYS A 990 -23.16 -11.98 -13.85
N VAL A 991 -21.99 -12.01 -14.50
CA VAL A 991 -21.18 -13.25 -14.66
C VAL A 991 -20.83 -13.86 -13.30
N LEU A 992 -20.44 -13.03 -12.32
CA LEU A 992 -20.12 -13.50 -10.97
C LEU A 992 -21.35 -13.93 -10.18
N GLU A 993 -22.54 -13.40 -10.44
CA GLU A 993 -23.79 -13.90 -9.87
C GLU A 993 -24.20 -15.26 -10.46
N ALA A 994 -24.15 -15.43 -11.79
CA ALA A 994 -24.45 -16.70 -12.43
C ALA A 994 -23.52 -17.84 -11.93
N ILE A 995 -22.23 -17.55 -11.73
CA ILE A 995 -21.24 -18.53 -11.28
C ILE A 995 -21.33 -18.81 -9.78
N LEU A 996 -21.49 -17.77 -8.93
CA LEU A 996 -21.51 -17.95 -7.49
C LEU A 996 -22.89 -18.41 -6.98
N LYS A 997 -23.95 -17.68 -7.36
CA LYS A 997 -25.30 -17.91 -6.85
C LYS A 997 -25.92 -19.12 -7.52
N ASP A 998 -25.97 -19.09 -8.85
CA ASP A 998 -26.75 -20.03 -9.66
C ASP A 998 -25.95 -21.28 -10.07
N GLY A 999 -24.62 -21.26 -9.93
CA GLY A 999 -23.72 -22.37 -10.24
C GLY A 999 -23.51 -22.69 -11.73
N SER A 1000 -24.07 -21.91 -12.65
CA SER A 1000 -23.99 -22.18 -14.11
C SER A 1000 -22.96 -21.30 -14.82
N VAL A 1001 -22.05 -21.97 -15.53
CA VAL A 1001 -21.02 -21.35 -16.37
C VAL A 1001 -21.59 -21.04 -17.75
N GLU A 1002 -22.50 -21.87 -18.23
CA GLU A 1002 -23.20 -21.77 -19.51
C GLU A 1002 -23.97 -20.44 -19.56
N LYS A 1003 -24.76 -20.17 -18.51
CA LYS A 1003 -25.47 -18.91 -18.28
C LYS A 1003 -24.52 -17.71 -18.27
N ALA A 1004 -23.33 -17.85 -17.68
CA ALA A 1004 -22.33 -16.79 -17.65
C ALA A 1004 -21.71 -16.54 -19.05
N VAL A 1005 -21.50 -17.58 -19.84
CA VAL A 1005 -21.03 -17.50 -21.24
C VAL A 1005 -22.09 -16.87 -22.15
N GLU A 1006 -23.38 -17.22 -21.98
CA GLU A 1006 -24.50 -16.60 -22.67
C GLU A 1006 -24.60 -15.09 -22.39
N ILE A 1007 -24.49 -14.68 -21.12
CA ILE A 1007 -24.46 -13.26 -20.71
C ILE A 1007 -23.35 -12.52 -21.47
N VAL A 1008 -22.15 -13.10 -21.58
CA VAL A 1008 -21.03 -12.47 -22.30
C VAL A 1008 -21.26 -12.43 -23.81
N LYS A 1009 -21.70 -13.54 -24.42
CA LYS A 1009 -22.01 -13.59 -25.85
C LYS A 1009 -23.06 -12.55 -26.24
N LYS A 1010 -24.11 -12.41 -25.43
CA LYS A 1010 -25.16 -11.38 -25.62
C LYS A 1010 -24.60 -9.96 -25.52
N VAL A 1011 -23.77 -9.64 -24.52
CA VAL A 1011 -23.18 -8.29 -24.40
C VAL A 1011 -22.18 -8.01 -25.54
N VAL A 1012 -21.42 -9.00 -26.01
CA VAL A 1012 -20.55 -8.87 -27.19
C VAL A 1012 -21.38 -8.61 -28.45
N GLU A 1013 -22.51 -9.31 -28.62
CA GLU A 1013 -23.45 -9.09 -29.73
C GLU A 1013 -24.11 -7.70 -29.66
N ASP A 1014 -24.63 -7.30 -28.51
CA ASP A 1014 -25.29 -6.00 -28.32
C ASP A 1014 -24.30 -4.83 -28.48
N LEU A 1015 -23.03 -4.99 -28.06
CA LEU A 1015 -21.96 -4.03 -28.37
C LEU A 1015 -21.71 -3.93 -29.87
N ALA A 1016 -21.53 -5.08 -30.56
CA ALA A 1016 -21.27 -5.12 -32.01
C ALA A 1016 -22.46 -4.60 -32.85
N LYS A 1017 -23.69 -4.69 -32.33
CA LYS A 1017 -24.92 -4.17 -32.94
C LYS A 1017 -25.27 -2.73 -32.49
N TYR A 1018 -24.37 -2.03 -31.80
CA TYR A 1018 -24.55 -0.64 -31.33
C TYR A 1018 -25.76 -0.40 -30.40
N LYS A 1019 -26.16 -1.41 -29.62
CA LYS A 1019 -27.33 -1.35 -28.72
C LYS A 1019 -27.01 -0.93 -27.28
N VAL A 1020 -25.75 -0.77 -26.92
CA VAL A 1020 -25.37 -0.42 -25.53
C VAL A 1020 -25.43 1.11 -25.34
N PRO A 1021 -26.12 1.61 -24.29
CA PRO A 1021 -26.19 3.05 -23.99
C PRO A 1021 -24.81 3.67 -23.71
N LEU A 1022 -24.61 4.92 -24.15
CA LEU A 1022 -23.29 5.59 -24.19
C LEU A 1022 -22.73 5.86 -22.79
N GLU A 1023 -23.61 6.10 -21.83
CA GLU A 1023 -23.32 6.37 -20.42
C GLU A 1023 -22.58 5.18 -19.81
N LYS A 1024 -22.96 3.95 -20.22
CA LYS A 1024 -22.31 2.71 -19.80
C LYS A 1024 -20.94 2.50 -20.46
N LEU A 1025 -20.56 3.33 -21.45
CA LEU A 1025 -19.28 3.28 -22.17
C LEU A 1025 -18.27 4.32 -21.65
N VAL A 1026 -18.67 5.25 -20.79
CA VAL A 1026 -17.78 6.28 -20.21
C VAL A 1026 -16.69 5.65 -19.36
N ILE A 1027 -15.46 6.17 -19.46
CA ILE A 1027 -14.30 5.77 -18.66
C ILE A 1027 -13.81 6.99 -17.86
N HIS A 1028 -13.55 6.81 -16.56
CA HIS A 1028 -13.13 7.90 -15.67
C HIS A 1028 -11.70 7.68 -15.17
N GLU A 1029 -10.74 8.47 -15.67
CA GLU A 1029 -9.35 8.46 -15.19
C GLU A 1029 -8.98 9.77 -14.50
N GLN A 1030 -8.01 9.74 -13.58
CA GLN A 1030 -7.61 10.91 -12.80
C GLN A 1030 -6.26 11.46 -13.29
N ILE A 1031 -6.19 12.79 -13.43
CA ILE A 1031 -4.94 13.52 -13.61
C ILE A 1031 -4.19 13.52 -12.26
N THR A 1032 -3.00 12.91 -12.21
CA THR A 1032 -2.25 12.65 -10.96
C THR A 1032 -1.09 13.61 -10.69
N LYS A 1033 -0.80 14.48 -11.66
CA LYS A 1033 0.38 15.36 -11.74
C LYS A 1033 0.11 16.49 -12.74
N SER A 1034 1.01 17.46 -12.90
CA SER A 1034 0.85 18.45 -13.97
C SER A 1034 0.85 17.77 -15.35
N LEU A 1035 0.11 18.33 -16.32
CA LEU A 1035 0.00 17.76 -17.68
C LEU A 1035 1.35 17.69 -18.42
N ASP A 1036 2.35 18.41 -17.93
CA ASP A 1036 3.65 18.61 -18.54
C ASP A 1036 4.69 17.62 -17.96
N GLU A 1037 4.47 17.08 -16.75
CA GLU A 1037 5.19 15.91 -16.20
C GLU A 1037 4.76 14.55 -16.81
N TYR A 1038 3.68 14.50 -17.60
CA TYR A 1038 3.18 13.26 -18.20
C TYR A 1038 4.07 12.81 -19.36
N LYS A 1039 5.02 11.90 -19.05
CA LYS A 1039 5.91 11.22 -20.01
C LYS A 1039 5.19 10.39 -21.08
N ALA A 1040 3.91 10.05 -20.88
CA ALA A 1040 3.10 9.29 -21.83
C ALA A 1040 1.68 9.86 -21.92
N THR A 1041 1.18 10.06 -23.13
CA THR A 1041 -0.14 10.65 -23.40
C THR A 1041 -1.22 9.57 -23.46
N GLY A 1042 -1.71 9.13 -22.30
CA GLY A 1042 -2.92 8.30 -22.21
C GLY A 1042 -4.18 9.04 -22.70
N PRO A 1043 -5.30 8.34 -22.92
CA PRO A 1043 -6.54 8.95 -23.41
C PRO A 1043 -7.01 10.14 -22.57
N HIS A 1044 -7.02 10.00 -21.25
CA HIS A 1044 -7.37 11.10 -20.35
C HIS A 1044 -6.40 12.28 -20.41
N VAL A 1045 -5.12 12.02 -20.68
CA VAL A 1045 -4.09 13.06 -20.85
C VAL A 1045 -4.27 13.79 -22.18
N ALA A 1046 -4.66 13.09 -23.25
CA ALA A 1046 -4.95 13.68 -24.55
C ALA A 1046 -6.19 14.58 -24.47
N VAL A 1047 -7.30 14.06 -23.91
CA VAL A 1047 -8.52 14.84 -23.63
C VAL A 1047 -8.16 16.05 -22.76
N ALA A 1048 -7.48 15.86 -21.63
CA ALA A 1048 -7.10 16.96 -20.74
C ALA A 1048 -6.16 18.00 -21.38
N ARG A 1049 -5.27 17.60 -22.30
CA ARG A 1049 -4.45 18.56 -23.07
C ARG A 1049 -5.30 19.36 -24.06
N ARG A 1050 -6.33 18.76 -24.70
CA ARG A 1050 -7.30 19.52 -25.49
C ARG A 1050 -8.15 20.45 -24.62
N LEU A 1051 -8.53 20.05 -23.41
CA LEU A 1051 -9.21 20.93 -22.45
C LEU A 1051 -8.31 22.12 -22.02
N LYS A 1052 -7.04 21.87 -21.69
CA LYS A 1052 -6.04 22.95 -21.44
C LYS A 1052 -5.89 23.89 -22.65
N ALA A 1053 -6.02 23.37 -23.87
CA ALA A 1053 -6.01 24.18 -25.11
C ALA A 1053 -7.33 24.95 -25.35
N LYS A 1054 -8.49 24.43 -24.92
CA LYS A 1054 -9.77 25.17 -24.82
C LYS A 1054 -9.79 26.17 -23.64
N GLY A 1055 -8.67 26.40 -22.94
CA GLY A 1055 -8.59 27.29 -21.77
C GLY A 1055 -9.03 26.68 -20.43
N ILE A 1056 -9.61 25.47 -20.43
CA ILE A 1056 -10.13 24.80 -19.22
C ILE A 1056 -8.98 24.39 -18.29
N LYS A 1057 -9.03 24.88 -17.04
CA LYS A 1057 -7.91 24.82 -16.08
C LYS A 1057 -7.76 23.45 -15.40
N VAL A 1058 -7.22 22.48 -16.13
CA VAL A 1058 -6.87 21.15 -15.61
C VAL A 1058 -5.84 21.22 -14.47
N ARG A 1059 -6.04 20.41 -13.42
CA ARG A 1059 -5.14 20.31 -12.25
C ARG A 1059 -4.91 18.84 -11.84
N PRO A 1060 -3.82 18.54 -11.11
CA PRO A 1060 -3.72 17.29 -10.34
C PRO A 1060 -4.96 17.13 -9.45
N GLY A 1061 -5.50 15.91 -9.39
CA GLY A 1061 -6.74 15.58 -8.69
C GLY A 1061 -7.99 15.54 -9.58
N MET A 1062 -8.00 16.24 -10.72
CA MET A 1062 -9.15 16.28 -11.66
C MET A 1062 -9.44 14.90 -12.27
N ILE A 1063 -10.72 14.57 -12.44
CA ILE A 1063 -11.18 13.37 -13.14
C ILE A 1063 -11.61 13.76 -14.56
N ILE A 1064 -11.25 12.94 -15.54
CA ILE A 1064 -11.59 13.09 -16.96
C ILE A 1064 -12.50 11.92 -17.35
N SER A 1065 -13.69 12.22 -17.84
CA SER A 1065 -14.73 11.27 -18.25
C SER A 1065 -14.82 11.23 -19.77
N TYR A 1066 -14.49 10.10 -20.40
CA TYR A 1066 -14.34 10.04 -21.87
C TYR A 1066 -14.87 8.73 -22.49
N ILE A 1067 -15.18 8.78 -23.80
CA ILE A 1067 -15.59 7.64 -24.64
C ILE A 1067 -14.59 7.48 -25.80
N ILE A 1068 -14.41 6.25 -26.30
CA ILE A 1068 -13.57 5.94 -27.47
C ILE A 1068 -14.42 5.78 -28.74
N LEU A 1069 -14.16 6.62 -29.75
CA LEU A 1069 -14.80 6.57 -31.08
C LEU A 1069 -14.08 5.60 -32.02
N LYS A 1070 -14.81 5.01 -32.98
CA LYS A 1070 -14.23 4.09 -33.99
C LYS A 1070 -13.28 4.81 -34.97
N GLY A 1071 -12.20 4.13 -35.36
CA GLY A 1071 -11.27 4.58 -36.41
C GLY A 1071 -9.83 4.09 -36.20
N ASP A 1072 -8.94 4.43 -37.13
CA ASP A 1072 -7.60 3.82 -37.23
C ASP A 1072 -6.48 4.63 -36.52
N LYS A 1073 -6.81 5.85 -36.04
CA LYS A 1073 -5.91 6.67 -35.21
C LYS A 1073 -5.66 6.04 -33.84
N LYS A 1074 -4.69 6.55 -33.06
CA LYS A 1074 -4.39 6.01 -31.73
C LYS A 1074 -5.59 6.22 -30.80
N ILE A 1075 -5.76 5.32 -29.83
CA ILE A 1075 -6.88 5.37 -28.87
C ILE A 1075 -6.94 6.73 -28.15
N SER A 1076 -5.78 7.33 -27.84
CA SER A 1076 -5.71 8.67 -27.23
C SER A 1076 -6.25 9.80 -28.13
N ASP A 1077 -6.10 9.66 -29.45
CA ASP A 1077 -6.58 10.65 -30.43
C ASP A 1077 -8.09 10.50 -30.66
N ARG A 1078 -8.61 9.27 -30.52
CA ARG A 1078 -10.02 8.89 -30.68
C ARG A 1078 -10.87 8.97 -29.41
N ALA A 1079 -10.26 9.35 -28.29
CA ALA A 1079 -10.98 9.67 -27.07
C ALA A 1079 -11.63 11.05 -27.18
N ILE A 1080 -12.87 11.19 -26.73
CA ILE A 1080 -13.61 12.46 -26.60
C ILE A 1080 -14.37 12.52 -25.27
N LEU A 1081 -14.77 13.71 -24.80
CA LEU A 1081 -15.74 13.81 -23.70
C LEU A 1081 -17.10 13.25 -24.13
N LEU A 1082 -17.94 12.86 -23.16
CA LEU A 1082 -19.34 12.54 -23.44
C LEU A 1082 -20.11 13.75 -24.03
N SER A 1083 -19.83 14.97 -23.55
CA SER A 1083 -20.39 16.21 -24.09
C SER A 1083 -19.96 16.53 -25.53
N GLU A 1084 -18.88 15.91 -26.02
CA GLU A 1084 -18.40 16.05 -27.40
C GLU A 1084 -19.03 14.98 -28.34
N TYR A 1085 -19.91 14.11 -27.85
CA TYR A 1085 -20.51 13.02 -28.63
C TYR A 1085 -21.73 13.51 -29.44
N ASP A 1086 -21.77 13.19 -30.72
CA ASP A 1086 -22.87 13.51 -31.63
C ASP A 1086 -23.28 12.24 -32.37
N PRO A 1087 -24.47 11.66 -32.13
CA PRO A 1087 -24.92 10.42 -32.78
C PRO A 1087 -24.97 10.47 -34.32
N LYS A 1088 -25.00 11.66 -34.94
CA LYS A 1088 -24.99 11.84 -36.41
C LYS A 1088 -23.57 11.80 -36.98
N LYS A 1089 -22.54 12.21 -36.20
CA LYS A 1089 -21.13 12.26 -36.64
C LYS A 1089 -20.26 11.15 -36.04
N HIS A 1090 -20.58 10.68 -34.85
CA HIS A 1090 -19.74 9.84 -34.01
C HIS A 1090 -20.37 8.46 -33.78
N LYS A 1091 -19.52 7.43 -33.82
CA LYS A 1091 -19.84 6.07 -33.38
C LYS A 1091 -18.76 5.60 -32.42
N TYR A 1092 -19.16 5.02 -31.29
CA TYR A 1092 -18.21 4.37 -30.38
C TYR A 1092 -17.48 3.20 -31.09
N ASP A 1093 -16.35 2.75 -30.56
CA ASP A 1093 -15.55 1.64 -31.11
C ASP A 1093 -15.94 0.30 -30.45
N PRO A 1094 -16.81 -0.55 -31.08
CA PRO A 1094 -17.25 -1.78 -30.42
C PRO A 1094 -16.10 -2.74 -30.20
N ASP A 1095 -15.13 -2.76 -31.12
CA ASP A 1095 -13.95 -3.62 -31.05
C ASP A 1095 -13.08 -3.20 -29.85
N TYR A 1096 -12.94 -1.91 -29.57
CA TYR A 1096 -12.35 -1.43 -28.31
C TYR A 1096 -13.16 -1.86 -27.07
N TYR A 1097 -14.48 -1.65 -27.06
CA TYR A 1097 -15.29 -1.99 -25.88
C TYR A 1097 -15.36 -3.50 -25.61
N ILE A 1098 -15.35 -4.34 -26.66
CA ILE A 1098 -15.26 -5.80 -26.55
C ILE A 1098 -13.85 -6.22 -26.11
N GLU A 1099 -12.81 -5.83 -26.86
CA GLU A 1099 -11.45 -6.39 -26.71
C GLU A 1099 -10.63 -5.73 -25.59
N HIS A 1100 -10.99 -4.51 -25.15
CA HIS A 1100 -10.26 -3.73 -24.15
C HIS A 1100 -11.07 -3.41 -22.89
N GLN A 1101 -12.41 -3.57 -22.90
CA GLN A 1101 -13.25 -3.49 -21.69
C GLN A 1101 -13.87 -4.87 -21.37
N VAL A 1102 -14.96 -5.28 -22.01
CA VAL A 1102 -15.81 -6.40 -21.56
C VAL A 1102 -15.05 -7.72 -21.50
N LEU A 1103 -14.40 -8.17 -22.58
CA LEU A 1103 -13.64 -9.42 -22.55
C LEU A 1103 -12.52 -9.36 -21.49
N PRO A 1104 -11.68 -8.31 -21.38
CA PRO A 1104 -10.74 -8.16 -20.26
C PRO A 1104 -11.33 -8.01 -18.85
N ALA A 1105 -12.66 -8.02 -18.66
CA ALA A 1105 -13.31 -8.17 -17.35
C ALA A 1105 -13.78 -9.61 -17.08
N VAL A 1106 -14.32 -10.30 -18.09
CA VAL A 1106 -15.04 -11.57 -17.94
C VAL A 1106 -14.28 -12.78 -18.47
N LEU A 1107 -13.41 -12.61 -19.47
CA LEU A 1107 -12.56 -13.68 -20.00
C LEU A 1107 -11.73 -14.28 -18.88
N ARG A 1108 -11.18 -13.44 -18.00
CA ARG A 1108 -10.36 -13.85 -16.86
C ARG A 1108 -11.14 -14.57 -15.75
N ILE A 1109 -12.46 -14.63 -15.90
CA ILE A 1109 -13.35 -15.45 -15.07
C ILE A 1109 -13.64 -16.77 -15.79
N LEU A 1110 -13.98 -16.70 -17.08
CA LEU A 1110 -14.40 -17.85 -17.89
C LEU A 1110 -13.23 -18.74 -18.35
N GLU A 1111 -12.01 -18.21 -18.39
CA GLU A 1111 -10.75 -18.95 -18.59
C GLU A 1111 -10.53 -20.02 -17.50
N ALA A 1112 -11.00 -19.80 -16.27
CA ALA A 1112 -10.95 -20.79 -15.18
C ALA A 1112 -11.84 -22.02 -15.44
N PHE A 1113 -12.80 -21.89 -16.37
CA PHE A 1113 -13.71 -22.94 -16.82
C PHE A 1113 -13.40 -23.38 -18.27
N GLY A 1114 -12.19 -23.09 -18.76
CA GLY A 1114 -11.68 -23.55 -20.07
C GLY A 1114 -12.07 -22.69 -21.27
N TYR A 1115 -12.96 -21.69 -21.12
CA TYR A 1115 -13.39 -20.84 -22.23
C TYR A 1115 -12.29 -19.87 -22.67
N ARG A 1116 -11.91 -19.95 -23.94
CA ARG A 1116 -10.98 -19.03 -24.59
C ARG A 1116 -11.72 -17.81 -25.11
N LYS A 1117 -10.94 -16.83 -25.56
CA LYS A 1117 -11.43 -15.61 -26.20
C LYS A 1117 -12.17 -15.90 -27.51
N GLU A 1118 -11.81 -16.95 -28.24
CA GLU A 1118 -12.56 -17.44 -29.40
C GLU A 1118 -13.98 -17.88 -29.03
N ASP A 1119 -14.15 -18.58 -27.92
CA ASP A 1119 -15.43 -19.20 -27.51
C ASP A 1119 -16.48 -18.18 -27.03
N LEU A 1120 -16.02 -16.96 -26.68
CA LEU A 1120 -16.84 -15.82 -26.25
C LEU A 1120 -17.12 -14.82 -27.38
N ARG A 1121 -16.63 -15.07 -28.61
CA ARG A 1121 -16.89 -14.23 -29.78
C ARG A 1121 -18.11 -14.70 -30.56
N TYR A 1122 -18.78 -13.74 -31.19
CA TYR A 1122 -19.84 -14.00 -32.17
C TYR A 1122 -19.22 -14.49 -33.49
N GLN A 1123 -19.35 -15.78 -33.80
CA GLN A 1123 -18.89 -16.31 -35.10
C GLN A 1123 -19.80 -15.81 -36.23
N LYS A 1124 -19.22 -15.06 -37.17
CA LYS A 1124 -19.92 -14.58 -38.36
C LYS A 1124 -19.73 -15.58 -39.49
N THR A 1125 -20.81 -16.22 -39.93
CA THR A 1125 -20.80 -17.39 -40.80
C THR A 1125 -20.25 -17.12 -42.21
N LYS A 1126 -19.12 -17.73 -42.58
CA LYS A 1126 -18.92 -18.44 -43.86
C LYS A 1126 -17.58 -19.18 -43.99
N GLN A 1127 -17.66 -20.36 -44.60
CA GLN A 1127 -16.62 -21.18 -45.26
C GLN A 1127 -15.34 -21.58 -44.50
N LEU A 1128 -15.21 -22.90 -44.32
CA LEU A 1128 -13.96 -23.61 -44.11
C LEU A 1128 -13.06 -23.49 -45.35
N GLY A 1129 -11.80 -23.09 -45.17
CA GLY A 1129 -10.75 -23.27 -46.18
C GLY A 1129 -9.96 -24.55 -45.90
N LEU A 1130 -10.00 -25.53 -46.81
CA LEU A 1130 -9.11 -26.69 -46.76
C LEU A 1130 -7.68 -26.23 -47.09
N GLY A 1131 -6.88 -25.93 -46.06
CA GLY A 1131 -5.49 -25.49 -46.24
C GLY A 1131 -4.56 -25.60 -45.02
N ALA A 1132 -5.09 -25.76 -43.81
CA ALA A 1132 -4.30 -25.79 -42.57
C ALA A 1132 -4.10 -27.19 -41.95
N TRP A 1133 -4.51 -28.26 -42.65
CA TRP A 1133 -4.34 -29.66 -42.19
C TRP A 1133 -2.97 -30.27 -42.52
N LEU A 1134 -2.01 -29.47 -43.01
CA LEU A 1134 -0.66 -29.90 -43.36
C LEU A 1134 0.41 -28.96 -42.81
N ASN A 1135 0.82 -29.18 -41.55
CA ASN A 1135 2.22 -29.50 -41.27
C ASN A 1135 2.38 -30.05 -39.84
N VAL A 1136 2.98 -31.23 -39.73
CA VAL A 1136 3.16 -31.98 -38.48
C VAL A 1136 4.65 -32.07 -38.15
N LYS A 1137 5.00 -31.78 -36.89
CA LYS A 1137 6.32 -31.95 -36.25
C LYS A 1137 7.51 -31.17 -36.86
N LYS A 1138 8.05 -30.25 -36.07
CA LYS A 1138 9.25 -30.59 -35.28
C LYS A 1138 9.29 -29.86 -33.95
#